data_AF-A0A939ZP27-F1
#
_entry.id   AF-A0A939ZP27-F1
#
_cell.length_a   1.000
_cell.length_b   1.000
_cell.length_c   1.000
_cell.angle_alpha   90.00
_cell.angle_beta   90.00
_cell.angle_gamma   90.00
#
_symmetry.space_group_name_H-M   'P 1'
#
loop_
_entity.id
_entity.type
_entity.pdbx_description
1 polymer ?
#
loop_
_entity_poly.entity_id
_entity_poly.type
_entity_poly.pdbx_seq_one_letter_code
_entity_poly.pdbx_strand_id
1 'polypeptide(L)'
;GALASCNKKPAESLTPVPVQNTGMYPAMPAFDYTKYTGYNTVTSFLGVGNVLALYKNEKRIYIRGGITESAEPLLKIEDGTLKINVSGCAELFGASDSTGWAEVKAGMTVAGLTATVYDERMVVLTEADKAPDPFNDLYSLEYVALLLKGAAEEDMTNAFITIPSKISAGTNTIFYTEPNLNLGIQTNIYYTALGDTTVTAGPELVAGQGPDRQNYTLVRVFNRQQAISAQFLAYPSDVRGGVQVAAATISGASGKETLIVTAPYVNEGTGADALRVYDLQGLIRSAVTPEDIDAPYVIAAGRFIAGSEDDYLAVTSAKMSGGELAVTIYSVADMKPVKTVTAECDIADGKTIVFSVRKGDGNDRLLVYTDGARTAYELDPNAGNAQALPFELPENATGVYDSAFDGRYNVTVSDGMFSYVDTFAAGAGTADRLNVGWRENRFYSSFAKKNANGYVDNGTFHHVRTDLAAPILGKLKKPETARELLTDSDSNTYKKWSINFNESNVFHNGYHMWEPCFTHRWNSNNATQTLSKVVDRDGNVLYGSIGRDNISVNYLELGSAFLIGTYADGILEMNKMRIYPLRSYLQGLAVDFRGSRGEPEKMIAVSPVHEQEINVAGSVGDYNVYMIRGFREYLLSLYGSIENINKRFGTNFANEDEFDAPRYDPKKDDPSECRGQWDTYGGSDFFTQWSLYTRFIVNKRIMEAYREALLAGFPPESINAHQIPEGDAVSGFLGEADTRLSPIEAVTVCGTAYGGTRYGLFYNDENNFLNQAYKAGHTNITLGEYGSITTSRDEALNQLRYMWSHGVRFLHMIIPMDTNSPEYKSSKKGEEYAINTLQEENQPRTVNTGITKGAAAYEGNGLKFDIVQMSRPSDNGTIGTGLLKSVNADGSWEGTVYLAPFHADVEVANIKMNGSVASGFTSADIDGLQCGDQIELTFIASYSGEGGRVRIRAYNG
;
A
#
# COMPACT_ATOMS: atom_id res chain seq x y z
N GLY A 1 -5.37 33.71 -2.37
CA GLY A 1 -4.83 34.31 -3.60
C GLY A 1 -3.31 34.17 -3.72
N ALA A 2 -2.76 32.98 -3.43
CA ALA A 2 -1.33 32.67 -3.55
C ALA A 2 -1.12 31.30 -4.23
N LEU A 3 -1.96 30.99 -5.23
CA LEU A 3 -1.89 29.75 -6.03
C LEU A 3 -1.75 30.02 -7.54
N ALA A 4 -1.45 31.27 -7.94
CA ALA A 4 -1.45 31.69 -9.35
C ALA A 4 -0.06 31.75 -10.00
N SER A 5 0.99 31.12 -9.43
CA SER A 5 2.34 31.14 -10.04
C SER A 5 2.99 29.76 -10.20
N CYS A 6 2.20 28.70 -10.36
CA CYS A 6 2.71 27.43 -10.91
C CYS A 6 2.67 27.49 -12.45
N ASN A 7 3.53 28.31 -13.03
CA ASN A 7 3.78 28.32 -14.47
C ASN A 7 5.23 28.69 -14.72
N LYS A 8 6.07 27.66 -14.91
CA LYS A 8 7.19 27.57 -15.87
C LYS A 8 8.20 26.48 -15.47
N LYS A 9 8.02 25.30 -16.04
CA LYS A 9 9.01 24.62 -16.89
C LYS A 9 8.32 23.44 -17.59
N PRO A 10 8.39 23.32 -18.92
CA PRO A 10 7.94 22.11 -19.59
C PRO A 10 8.90 20.98 -19.24
N ALA A 11 8.40 19.92 -18.60
CA ALA A 11 9.11 18.64 -18.58
C ALA A 11 9.01 18.07 -20.00
N GLU A 12 10.17 17.82 -20.61
CA GLU A 12 10.26 17.07 -21.85
C GLU A 12 9.59 15.70 -21.66
N SER A 13 8.98 15.21 -22.73
CA SER A 13 8.14 14.00 -22.78
C SER A 13 8.68 12.84 -21.96
N LEU A 14 8.00 12.51 -20.86
CA LEU A 14 8.21 11.30 -20.08
C LEU A 14 7.54 10.11 -20.79
N THR A 15 8.30 9.03 -20.88
CA THR A 15 8.03 7.84 -21.68
C THR A 15 7.96 6.62 -20.76
N PRO A 16 6.93 5.74 -20.83
CA PRO A 16 6.71 4.65 -19.86
C PRO A 16 7.73 3.49 -19.91
N VAL A 17 7.89 2.85 -18.74
CA VAL A 17 8.92 1.90 -18.26
C VAL A 17 8.76 0.44 -18.74
N PRO A 18 9.79 -0.19 -19.34
CA PRO A 18 9.78 -1.61 -19.76
C PRO A 18 10.04 -2.74 -18.73
N VAL A 19 9.39 -3.89 -18.99
CA VAL A 19 9.67 -5.36 -18.87
C VAL A 19 10.66 -5.93 -17.83
N GLN A 20 10.16 -6.16 -16.62
CA GLN A 20 10.82 -6.76 -15.46
C GLN A 20 11.25 -8.23 -15.60
N ASN A 21 12.35 -8.63 -14.93
CA ASN A 21 12.53 -10.02 -14.48
C ASN A 21 11.97 -10.15 -13.06
N THR A 22 11.29 -11.26 -12.74
CA THR A 22 10.68 -11.49 -11.43
C THR A 22 11.21 -12.77 -10.81
N GLY A 23 11.71 -12.68 -9.57
CA GLY A 23 12.03 -13.83 -8.74
C GLY A 23 10.93 -14.10 -7.72
N MET A 24 10.62 -15.37 -7.48
CA MET A 24 9.80 -15.80 -6.34
C MET A 24 10.71 -16.36 -5.26
N TYR A 25 10.32 -16.17 -4.00
CA TYR A 25 11.02 -16.79 -2.89
C TYR A 25 10.05 -17.35 -1.84
N PRO A 26 10.47 -18.35 -1.05
CA PRO A 26 9.64 -18.88 0.03
C PRO A 26 9.35 -17.77 1.04
N ALA A 27 8.17 -17.80 1.65
CA ALA A 27 7.78 -16.82 2.66
C ALA A 27 8.79 -16.82 3.82
N MET A 28 9.68 -15.83 3.86
CA MET A 28 10.73 -15.70 4.87
C MET A 28 10.79 -14.25 5.35
N PRO A 29 10.16 -13.93 6.49
CA PRO A 29 10.17 -12.57 6.97
C PRO A 29 11.58 -12.20 7.41
N ALA A 30 12.18 -11.24 6.72
CA ALA A 30 13.50 -10.73 7.07
C ALA A 30 13.53 -10.00 8.43
N PHE A 31 12.37 -9.57 8.91
CA PHE A 31 12.16 -9.02 10.23
C PHE A 31 11.17 -9.88 11.01
N ASP A 32 11.44 -10.09 12.29
CA ASP A 32 10.47 -10.71 13.20
C ASP A 32 9.38 -9.69 13.58
N TYR A 33 8.31 -9.65 12.78
CA TYR A 33 7.17 -8.77 13.01
C TYR A 33 6.32 -9.18 14.23
N THR A 34 6.50 -10.39 14.78
CA THR A 34 5.73 -10.85 15.95
C THR A 34 6.05 -10.03 17.22
N LYS A 35 7.14 -9.26 17.20
CA LYS A 35 7.50 -8.31 18.26
C LYS A 35 6.54 -7.12 18.35
N TYR A 36 5.84 -6.81 17.26
CA TYR A 36 4.90 -5.69 17.15
C TYR A 36 3.44 -6.13 17.20
N THR A 37 3.17 -7.38 17.59
CA THR A 37 1.81 -7.92 17.70
C THR A 37 1.62 -8.56 19.07
N GLY A 38 0.35 -8.77 19.45
CA GLY A 38 0.02 -9.56 20.62
C GLY A 38 0.60 -9.03 21.95
N TYR A 39 0.87 -9.96 22.87
CA TYR A 39 1.48 -9.67 24.17
C TYR A 39 2.91 -9.07 24.06
N ASN A 40 3.64 -9.37 22.98
CA ASN A 40 4.98 -8.82 22.76
C ASN A 40 4.97 -7.29 22.58
N THR A 41 3.86 -6.74 22.07
CA THR A 41 3.67 -5.29 21.99
C THR A 41 3.57 -4.69 23.37
N VAL A 42 2.82 -5.33 24.29
CA VAL A 42 2.68 -4.87 25.68
C VAL A 42 4.01 -4.86 26.41
N THR A 43 4.80 -5.93 26.27
CA THR A 43 6.12 -5.99 26.91
C THR A 43 7.09 -4.97 26.31
N SER A 44 7.02 -4.69 25.01
CA SER A 44 7.82 -3.65 24.36
C SER A 44 7.40 -2.24 24.77
N PHE A 45 6.10 -2.01 24.94
CA PHE A 45 5.50 -0.73 25.30
C PHE A 45 5.68 -0.38 26.78
N LEU A 46 5.27 -1.27 27.70
CA LEU A 46 5.31 -1.04 29.15
C LEU A 46 6.64 -1.46 29.80
N GLY A 47 7.39 -2.36 29.16
CA GLY A 47 8.69 -2.84 29.66
C GLY A 47 8.61 -3.74 30.90
N VAL A 48 9.79 -3.98 31.50
CA VAL A 48 9.97 -4.83 32.70
C VAL A 48 10.31 -4.01 33.96
N GLY A 49 10.24 -2.69 33.89
CA GLY A 49 10.57 -1.77 34.99
C GLY A 49 9.50 -1.67 36.08
N ASN A 50 9.51 -0.58 36.84
CA ASN A 50 8.45 -0.28 37.82
C ASN A 50 7.17 0.17 37.10
N VAL A 51 6.42 -0.80 36.59
CA VAL A 51 5.15 -0.60 35.88
C VAL A 51 4.03 -1.39 36.51
N LEU A 52 2.86 -0.76 36.65
CA LEU A 52 1.62 -1.38 37.09
C LEU A 52 0.44 -0.86 36.26
N ALA A 53 -0.25 -1.73 35.53
CA ALA A 53 -1.51 -1.38 34.86
C ALA A 53 -2.70 -2.06 35.54
N LEU A 54 -3.74 -1.26 35.81
CA LEU A 54 -4.94 -1.64 36.56
C LEU A 54 -6.18 -1.33 35.73
N TYR A 55 -7.06 -2.31 35.54
CA TYR A 55 -8.35 -2.10 34.89
C TYR A 55 -9.49 -2.02 35.90
N LYS A 56 -10.49 -1.17 35.65
CA LYS A 56 -11.60 -0.90 36.57
C LYS A 56 -12.34 -2.18 36.95
N ASN A 57 -12.50 -2.41 38.25
CA ASN A 57 -13.20 -3.53 38.84
C ASN A 57 -12.65 -4.93 38.48
N GLU A 58 -11.47 -5.01 37.86
CA GLU A 58 -10.84 -6.29 37.52
C GLU A 58 -9.70 -6.64 38.48
N LYS A 59 -9.50 -7.94 38.71
CA LYS A 59 -8.38 -8.46 39.51
C LYS A 59 -7.13 -8.71 38.69
N ARG A 60 -7.28 -8.88 37.39
CA ARG A 60 -6.16 -9.09 36.48
C ARG A 60 -5.38 -7.77 36.34
N ILE A 61 -4.08 -7.85 36.58
CA ILE A 61 -3.18 -6.72 36.57
C ILE A 61 -1.93 -7.04 35.74
N TYR A 62 -1.29 -6.00 35.22
CA TYR A 62 0.03 -6.11 34.61
C TYR A 62 1.06 -5.53 35.56
N ILE A 63 2.09 -6.29 35.91
CA ILE A 63 3.17 -5.84 36.79
C ILE A 63 4.51 -6.43 36.36
N ARG A 64 5.55 -5.59 36.28
CA ARG A 64 6.95 -6.00 36.03
C ARG A 64 7.12 -6.98 34.84
N GLY A 65 6.46 -6.71 33.72
CA GLY A 65 6.56 -7.55 32.51
C GLY A 65 5.58 -8.73 32.42
N GLY A 66 4.76 -8.96 33.45
CA GLY A 66 3.87 -10.13 33.56
C GLY A 66 2.42 -9.77 33.87
N ILE A 67 1.51 -10.69 33.53
CA ILE A 67 0.12 -10.66 33.99
C ILE A 67 -0.01 -11.50 35.25
N THR A 68 -0.70 -10.97 36.25
CA THR A 68 -1.05 -11.70 37.48
C THR A 68 -2.44 -11.28 37.98
N GLU A 69 -2.89 -11.85 39.09
CA GLU A 69 -4.16 -11.49 39.73
C GLU A 69 -3.91 -10.95 41.14
N SER A 70 -4.50 -9.80 41.45
CA SER A 70 -4.57 -9.27 42.80
C SER A 70 -5.66 -9.99 43.62
N ALA A 71 -5.55 -9.94 44.96
CA ALA A 71 -6.55 -10.53 45.85
C ALA A 71 -7.96 -9.93 45.62
N GLU A 72 -8.00 -8.61 45.39
CA GLU A 72 -9.19 -7.83 45.09
C GLU A 72 -8.92 -6.79 44.00
N PRO A 73 -9.95 -6.25 43.32
CA PRO A 73 -9.75 -5.19 42.33
C PRO A 73 -9.07 -3.96 42.93
N LEU A 74 -7.91 -3.58 42.36
CA LEU A 74 -7.10 -2.47 42.85
C LEU A 74 -7.50 -1.11 42.26
N LEU A 75 -8.38 -1.10 41.25
CA LEU A 75 -8.98 0.10 40.69
C LEU A 75 -10.50 -0.06 40.75
N LYS A 76 -11.20 0.86 41.42
CA LYS A 76 -12.67 0.84 41.57
C LYS A 76 -13.27 2.16 41.10
N ILE A 77 -14.53 2.13 40.69
CA ILE A 77 -15.32 3.35 40.49
C ILE A 77 -16.13 3.59 41.76
N GLU A 78 -15.90 4.74 42.40
CA GLU A 78 -16.67 5.21 43.55
C GLU A 78 -17.14 6.64 43.26
N ASP A 79 -18.46 6.86 43.35
CA ASP A 79 -19.10 8.16 43.08
C ASP A 79 -18.71 8.77 41.72
N GLY A 80 -18.57 7.93 40.70
CA GLY A 80 -18.18 8.35 39.33
C GLY A 80 -16.69 8.69 39.16
N THR A 81 -15.87 8.46 40.20
CA THR A 81 -14.42 8.72 40.18
C THR A 81 -13.65 7.41 40.26
N LEU A 82 -12.57 7.28 39.49
CA LEU A 82 -11.63 6.17 39.61
C LEU A 82 -10.80 6.31 40.90
N LYS A 83 -10.84 5.28 41.75
CA LYS A 83 -10.04 5.21 42.98
C LYS A 83 -9.12 3.99 42.97
N ILE A 84 -7.86 4.22 43.30
CA ILE A 84 -6.81 3.19 43.38
C ILE A 84 -6.69 2.71 44.82
N ASN A 85 -6.75 1.40 45.06
CA ASN A 85 -6.36 0.79 46.34
C ASN A 85 -4.83 0.80 46.41
N VAL A 86 -4.30 1.79 47.11
CA VAL A 86 -2.86 1.99 47.11
C VAL A 86 -2.11 1.10 48.10
N SER A 87 -2.71 0.64 49.19
CA SER A 87 -2.06 -0.36 50.06
C SER A 87 -1.87 -1.66 49.30
N GLY A 88 -2.89 -2.10 48.56
CA GLY A 88 -2.77 -3.27 47.68
C GLY A 88 -1.74 -3.08 46.55
N CYS A 89 -1.59 -1.86 46.01
CA CYS A 89 -0.51 -1.56 45.06
C CYS A 89 0.87 -1.59 45.74
N ALA A 90 1.00 -1.06 46.96
CA ALA A 90 2.25 -1.01 47.71
C ALA A 90 2.75 -2.42 48.07
N GLU A 91 1.85 -3.33 48.46
CA GLU A 91 2.14 -4.74 48.70
C GLU A 91 2.78 -5.40 47.47
N LEU A 92 2.25 -5.13 46.26
CA LEU A 92 2.78 -5.68 45.01
C LEU A 92 4.19 -5.19 44.68
N PHE A 93 4.56 -3.99 45.15
CA PHE A 93 5.92 -3.46 45.02
C PHE A 93 6.83 -3.81 46.22
N GLY A 94 6.30 -4.45 47.28
CA GLY A 94 7.04 -4.89 48.46
C GLY A 94 7.16 -3.84 49.58
N ALA A 95 6.25 -2.85 49.65
CA ALA A 95 6.20 -1.83 50.70
C ALA A 95 5.12 -2.15 51.75
N SER A 96 5.41 -1.94 53.05
CA SER A 96 4.53 -2.31 54.18
C SER A 96 3.52 -1.22 54.58
N ASP A 97 2.36 -1.66 55.11
CA ASP A 97 1.01 -1.04 55.07
C ASP A 97 0.65 0.21 55.90
N SER A 98 1.53 0.81 56.70
CA SER A 98 1.00 1.51 57.90
C SER A 98 0.97 3.03 57.87
N THR A 99 0.45 3.73 56.85
CA THR A 99 0.28 5.22 56.92
C THR A 99 -0.45 5.83 55.72
N GLY A 100 -1.47 6.65 56.00
CA GLY A 100 -2.41 7.19 55.01
C GLY A 100 -1.81 7.99 53.85
N TRP A 101 -2.64 8.22 52.84
CA TRP A 101 -2.44 8.90 51.54
C TRP A 101 -1.17 9.75 51.31
N ALA A 102 -0.71 10.55 52.28
CA ALA A 102 0.53 11.32 52.18
C ALA A 102 1.80 10.43 52.08
N GLU A 103 1.88 9.31 52.80
CA GLU A 103 3.03 8.40 52.75
C GLU A 103 2.98 7.43 51.59
N VAL A 104 1.79 7.10 51.11
CA VAL A 104 1.56 6.39 49.85
C VAL A 104 1.95 7.26 48.64
N LYS A 105 1.50 8.52 48.61
CA LYS A 105 1.90 9.48 47.58
C LYS A 105 3.40 9.71 47.69
N ALA A 106 3.95 9.82 48.89
CA ALA A 106 5.39 9.83 49.10
C ALA A 106 6.05 8.54 48.63
N GLY A 107 5.48 7.35 48.81
CA GLY A 107 6.01 6.06 48.36
C GLY A 107 6.01 5.92 46.84
N MET A 108 4.93 6.31 46.16
CA MET A 108 4.87 6.41 44.70
C MET A 108 5.83 7.51 44.18
N THR A 109 5.95 8.64 44.89
CA THR A 109 6.91 9.71 44.58
C THR A 109 8.36 9.27 44.83
N VAL A 110 8.61 8.47 45.87
CA VAL A 110 9.90 7.87 46.24
C VAL A 110 10.28 6.77 45.24
N ALA A 111 9.28 6.06 44.70
CA ALA A 111 9.43 5.14 43.57
C ALA A 111 9.47 5.85 42.21
N GLY A 112 9.30 7.18 42.16
CA GLY A 112 9.37 7.99 40.94
C GLY A 112 8.23 7.77 39.94
N LEU A 113 7.07 7.28 40.37
CA LEU A 113 5.97 6.85 39.50
C LEU A 113 4.92 7.95 39.23
N THR A 114 4.49 8.03 37.98
CA THR A 114 3.43 8.89 37.43
C THR A 114 2.25 8.02 36.99
N ALA A 115 1.03 8.56 37.11
CA ALA A 115 -0.20 7.88 36.72
C ALA A 115 -0.76 8.43 35.40
N THR A 116 -0.90 7.57 34.41
CA THR A 116 -1.62 7.83 33.16
C THR A 116 -3.02 7.20 33.25
N VAL A 117 -4.07 7.99 33.03
CA VAL A 117 -5.45 7.49 32.98
C VAL A 117 -5.84 7.26 31.52
N TYR A 118 -6.24 6.03 31.20
CA TYR A 118 -6.75 5.66 29.88
C TYR A 118 -8.28 5.51 29.93
N ASP A 119 -8.96 6.47 29.31
CA ASP A 119 -10.41 6.46 29.02
C ASP A 119 -11.31 6.04 30.20
N GLU A 120 -10.92 6.40 31.43
CA GLU A 120 -11.59 5.98 32.66
C GLU A 120 -11.78 4.47 32.88
N ARG A 121 -11.11 3.64 32.09
CA ARG A 121 -11.20 2.19 32.13
C ARG A 121 -9.97 1.60 32.80
N MET A 122 -8.83 2.26 32.63
CA MET A 122 -7.55 1.75 33.08
C MET A 122 -6.66 2.86 33.60
N VAL A 123 -5.83 2.55 34.60
CA VAL A 123 -4.73 3.41 35.06
C VAL A 123 -3.42 2.67 34.87
N VAL A 124 -2.43 3.35 34.30
CA VAL A 124 -1.06 2.85 34.15
C VAL A 124 -0.13 3.69 35.01
N LEU A 125 0.60 3.04 35.91
CA LEU A 125 1.61 3.65 36.77
C LEU A 125 3.00 3.29 36.22
N THR A 126 3.83 4.29 35.91
CA THR A 126 5.16 4.14 35.29
C THR A 126 6.12 5.20 35.80
N GLU A 127 7.42 5.05 35.60
CA GLU A 127 8.40 6.13 35.81
C GLU A 127 8.06 7.34 34.92
N ALA A 128 8.31 8.57 35.41
CA ALA A 128 7.86 9.79 34.74
C ALA A 128 8.36 9.95 33.28
N ASP A 129 9.57 9.48 32.97
CA ASP A 129 10.16 9.49 31.62
C ASP A 129 9.63 8.37 30.71
N LYS A 130 8.78 7.49 31.23
CA LYS A 130 8.15 6.35 30.54
C LYS A 130 6.62 6.42 30.57
N ALA A 131 6.06 7.53 31.04
CA ALA A 131 4.62 7.73 31.12
C ALA A 131 4.00 7.66 29.71
N PRO A 132 3.04 6.74 29.46
CA PRO A 132 2.34 6.71 28.19
C PRO A 132 1.54 7.98 27.95
N ASP A 133 1.44 8.39 26.69
CA ASP A 133 0.51 9.43 26.26
C ASP A 133 -0.78 8.78 25.71
N PRO A 134 -1.97 9.10 26.27
CA PRO A 134 -3.23 8.49 25.83
C PRO A 134 -3.61 8.70 24.36
N PHE A 135 -3.01 9.65 23.64
CA PHE A 135 -3.27 9.92 22.24
C PHE A 135 -2.27 9.21 21.33
N ASN A 136 -0.97 9.37 21.60
CA ASN A 136 0.10 8.75 20.81
C ASN A 136 0.17 7.22 21.04
N ASP A 137 -0.12 6.76 22.25
CA ASP A 137 -0.07 5.34 22.64
C ASP A 137 -1.46 4.67 22.67
N LEU A 138 -2.48 5.31 22.08
CA LEU A 138 -3.89 4.89 22.12
C LEU A 138 -4.07 3.38 21.86
N TYR A 139 -3.50 2.86 20.78
CA TYR A 139 -3.68 1.46 20.39
C TYR A 139 -2.96 0.48 21.32
N SER A 140 -1.79 0.86 21.83
CA SER A 140 -1.06 0.08 22.83
C SER A 140 -1.84 0.02 24.15
N LEU A 141 -2.39 1.16 24.60
CA LEU A 141 -3.21 1.25 25.80
C LEU A 141 -4.51 0.46 25.68
N GLU A 142 -5.19 0.53 24.53
CA GLU A 142 -6.38 -0.30 24.27
C GLU A 142 -6.04 -1.79 24.36
N TYR A 143 -4.93 -2.22 23.75
CA TYR A 143 -4.52 -3.62 23.81
C TYR A 143 -4.30 -4.09 25.25
N VAL A 144 -3.62 -3.28 26.08
CA VAL A 144 -3.45 -3.57 27.52
C VAL A 144 -4.81 -3.65 28.22
N ALA A 145 -5.73 -2.73 27.93
CA ALA A 145 -7.07 -2.73 28.52
C ALA A 145 -7.85 -4.02 28.19
N LEU A 146 -7.80 -4.49 26.94
CA LEU A 146 -8.42 -5.76 26.53
C LEU A 146 -7.81 -6.96 27.23
N LEU A 147 -6.48 -6.97 27.36
CA LEU A 147 -5.74 -8.02 28.03
C LEU A 147 -6.14 -8.13 29.52
N LEU A 148 -6.23 -6.99 30.21
CA LEU A 148 -6.61 -6.91 31.62
C LEU A 148 -8.08 -7.25 31.84
N LYS A 149 -8.97 -6.88 30.92
CA LYS A 149 -10.39 -7.28 30.95
C LYS A 149 -10.60 -8.77 30.65
N GLY A 150 -9.60 -9.45 30.08
CA GLY A 150 -9.72 -10.83 29.63
C GLY A 150 -10.63 -11.00 28.41
N ALA A 151 -10.46 -10.10 27.44
CA ALA A 151 -11.09 -10.23 26.13
C ALA A 151 -10.69 -11.54 25.41
N ALA A 152 -11.50 -11.97 24.44
CA ALA A 152 -11.20 -13.16 23.66
C ALA A 152 -9.93 -12.97 22.79
N GLU A 153 -9.30 -14.05 22.37
CA GLU A 153 -8.13 -13.97 21.48
C GLU A 153 -8.47 -13.28 20.15
N GLU A 154 -9.63 -13.58 19.56
CA GLU A 154 -10.15 -12.90 18.36
C GLU A 154 -10.26 -11.39 18.55
N ASP A 155 -10.62 -10.94 19.76
CA ASP A 155 -10.74 -9.52 20.10
C ASP A 155 -9.37 -8.83 20.12
N MET A 156 -8.40 -9.50 20.72
CA MET A 156 -7.02 -8.99 20.80
C MET A 156 -6.36 -8.99 19.42
N THR A 157 -6.60 -10.01 18.59
CA THR A 157 -6.05 -10.11 17.22
C THR A 157 -6.61 -9.04 16.29
N ASN A 158 -7.87 -8.61 16.48
CA ASN A 158 -8.48 -7.56 15.68
C ASN A 158 -8.18 -6.14 16.16
N ALA A 159 -7.56 -5.98 17.33
CA ALA A 159 -7.16 -4.70 17.85
C ALA A 159 -6.24 -3.96 16.86
N PHE A 160 -6.32 -2.63 16.86
CA PHE A 160 -5.39 -1.81 16.09
C PHE A 160 -3.99 -1.90 16.67
N ILE A 161 -2.99 -1.73 15.81
CA ILE A 161 -1.57 -1.84 16.14
C ILE A 161 -0.88 -0.51 15.91
N THR A 162 -0.08 -0.08 16.88
CA THR A 162 0.86 1.03 16.74
C THR A 162 1.99 0.62 15.79
N ILE A 163 2.08 1.27 14.63
CA ILE A 163 3.12 0.94 13.65
C ILE A 163 4.46 1.56 14.09
N PRO A 164 5.55 0.77 14.17
CA PRO A 164 6.84 1.28 14.65
C PRO A 164 7.52 2.16 13.60
N SER A 165 8.14 3.25 14.05
CA SER A 165 9.00 4.10 13.21
C SER A 165 10.40 3.53 12.98
N LYS A 166 10.74 2.42 13.66
CA LYS A 166 12.04 1.74 13.56
C LYS A 166 11.89 0.23 13.62
N ILE A 167 12.48 -0.45 12.63
CA ILE A 167 12.56 -1.92 12.60
C ILE A 167 14.02 -2.35 12.43
N SER A 168 14.47 -3.32 13.23
CA SER A 168 15.84 -3.81 13.22
C SER A 168 15.91 -5.35 13.18
N ALA A 169 16.84 -5.89 12.38
CA ALA A 169 17.21 -7.30 12.33
C ALA A 169 18.73 -7.43 12.16
N GLY A 170 19.42 -7.92 13.19
CA GLY A 170 20.88 -7.96 13.20
C GLY A 170 21.49 -6.57 13.02
N THR A 171 22.29 -6.40 11.97
CA THR A 171 22.91 -5.13 11.56
C THR A 171 22.00 -4.25 10.71
N ASN A 172 20.86 -4.77 10.24
CA ASN A 172 19.94 -4.05 9.38
C ASN A 172 18.97 -3.24 10.24
N THR A 173 18.74 -1.98 9.88
CA THR A 173 17.75 -1.13 10.53
C THR A 173 17.14 -0.18 9.52
N ILE A 174 15.81 -0.15 9.48
CA ILE A 174 15.04 0.78 8.65
C ILE A 174 14.32 1.76 9.58
N PHE A 175 14.31 3.03 9.17
CA PHE A 175 13.64 4.12 9.87
C PHE A 175 12.55 4.71 8.96
N TYR A 176 11.36 4.85 9.50
CA TYR A 176 10.23 5.48 8.84
C TYR A 176 9.92 6.79 9.58
N THR A 177 9.96 7.91 8.87
CA THR A 177 9.51 9.19 9.41
C THR A 177 8.00 9.20 9.63
N GLU A 178 7.26 8.52 8.75
CA GLU A 178 5.82 8.36 8.86
C GLU A 178 5.39 6.93 8.45
N PRO A 179 5.38 5.98 9.40
CA PRO A 179 5.10 4.58 9.07
C PRO A 179 3.63 4.32 8.70
N ASN A 180 2.67 5.19 9.04
CA ASN A 180 1.26 5.01 8.66
C ASN A 180 1.01 5.28 7.16
N LEU A 181 1.99 5.84 6.44
CA LEU A 181 1.91 6.03 4.99
C LEU A 181 2.64 4.95 4.18
N ASN A 182 3.17 3.92 4.84
CA ASN A 182 3.82 2.79 4.17
C ASN A 182 2.92 1.55 4.24
N LEU A 183 2.42 1.08 3.10
CA LEU A 183 1.53 -0.09 3.04
C LEU A 183 2.27 -1.41 3.31
N GLY A 184 3.55 -1.52 2.94
CA GLY A 184 4.34 -2.73 3.14
C GLY A 184 4.53 -3.07 4.62
N ILE A 185 4.97 -2.10 5.42
CA ILE A 185 5.11 -2.28 6.88
C ILE A 185 3.76 -2.56 7.54
N GLN A 186 2.71 -1.83 7.15
CA GLN A 186 1.37 -2.02 7.69
C GLN A 186 0.84 -3.43 7.41
N THR A 187 0.89 -3.88 6.16
CA THR A 187 0.41 -5.20 5.78
C THR A 187 1.24 -6.31 6.41
N ASN A 188 2.57 -6.18 6.51
CA ASN A 188 3.41 -7.16 7.21
C ASN A 188 3.02 -7.35 8.69
N ILE A 189 2.84 -6.25 9.42
CA ILE A 189 2.52 -6.30 10.85
C ILE A 189 1.11 -6.81 11.07
N TYR A 190 0.11 -6.26 10.36
CA TYR A 190 -1.27 -6.68 10.52
C TYR A 190 -1.51 -8.10 10.00
N TYR A 191 -0.86 -8.53 8.93
CA TYR A 191 -0.94 -9.91 8.47
C TYR A 191 -0.34 -10.88 9.50
N THR A 192 0.79 -10.52 10.12
CA THR A 192 1.39 -11.29 11.22
C THR A 192 0.45 -11.38 12.42
N ALA A 193 -0.29 -10.31 12.73
CA ALA A 193 -1.26 -10.31 13.82
C ALA A 193 -2.50 -11.16 13.51
N LEU A 194 -3.08 -10.99 12.31
CA LEU A 194 -4.32 -11.67 11.90
C LEU A 194 -4.13 -13.18 11.67
N GLY A 195 -2.93 -13.61 11.26
CA GLY A 195 -2.65 -15.00 10.92
C GLY A 195 -3.29 -15.43 9.61
N ASP A 196 -3.82 -16.66 9.55
CA ASP A 196 -4.47 -17.19 8.34
C ASP A 196 -5.72 -16.38 7.98
N THR A 197 -5.64 -15.70 6.84
CA THR A 197 -6.71 -14.90 6.25
C THR A 197 -7.79 -15.78 5.60
N THR A 198 -8.94 -15.19 5.25
CA THR A 198 -10.07 -15.94 4.65
C THR A 198 -9.75 -16.58 3.30
N VAL A 199 -8.76 -16.06 2.59
CA VAL A 199 -8.23 -16.60 1.34
C VAL A 199 -6.71 -16.73 1.44
N THR A 200 -6.13 -17.69 0.73
CA THR A 200 -4.68 -17.91 0.73
C THR A 200 -3.95 -16.70 0.14
N ALA A 201 -2.94 -16.20 0.84
CA ALA A 201 -2.09 -15.12 0.36
C ALA A 201 -1.12 -15.60 -0.74
N GLY A 202 -0.67 -14.66 -1.59
CA GLY A 202 0.23 -14.97 -2.69
C GLY A 202 1.68 -15.24 -2.28
N PRO A 203 2.54 -15.52 -3.28
CA PRO A 203 3.99 -15.58 -3.07
C PRO A 203 4.56 -14.21 -2.74
N GLU A 204 5.73 -14.21 -2.11
CA GLU A 204 6.59 -13.04 -2.08
C GLU A 204 7.38 -12.92 -3.39
N LEU A 205 7.64 -11.69 -3.83
CA LEU A 205 8.19 -11.40 -5.15
C LEU A 205 9.36 -10.41 -5.05
N VAL A 206 10.31 -10.54 -5.95
CA VAL A 206 11.30 -9.50 -6.25
C VAL A 206 11.23 -9.16 -7.72
N ALA A 207 11.20 -7.88 -8.07
CA ALA A 207 11.18 -7.41 -9.45
C ALA A 207 12.28 -6.37 -9.68
N GLY A 208 12.98 -6.50 -10.81
CA GLY A 208 13.91 -5.48 -11.32
C GLY A 208 13.29 -4.67 -12.44
N GLN A 209 13.67 -3.40 -12.61
CA GLN A 209 13.31 -2.64 -13.81
C GLN A 209 13.86 -3.32 -15.06
N GLY A 210 13.05 -3.38 -16.12
CA GLY A 210 13.37 -4.14 -17.32
C GLY A 210 14.35 -3.50 -18.30
N PRO A 211 14.64 -4.18 -19.42
CA PRO A 211 15.62 -3.75 -20.40
C PRO A 211 15.12 -2.53 -21.21
N ASP A 212 15.42 -1.33 -20.71
CA ASP A 212 15.28 -0.05 -21.42
C ASP A 212 16.47 0.84 -21.12
N ARG A 213 16.96 1.54 -22.15
CA ARG A 213 18.11 2.44 -22.04
C ARG A 213 17.88 3.61 -21.06
N GLN A 214 16.65 3.97 -20.77
CA GLN A 214 16.27 5.00 -19.80
C GLN A 214 16.12 4.44 -18.38
N ASN A 215 15.88 3.13 -18.24
CA ASN A 215 15.66 2.52 -16.93
C ASN A 215 16.92 2.55 -16.07
N TYR A 216 16.71 2.81 -14.78
CA TYR A 216 17.69 2.61 -13.73
C TYR A 216 17.80 1.12 -13.40
N THR A 217 18.58 0.80 -12.37
CA THR A 217 18.70 -0.55 -11.82
C THR A 217 17.89 -0.71 -10.53
N LEU A 218 16.66 -0.16 -10.53
CA LEU A 218 15.79 -0.22 -9.37
C LEU A 218 15.24 -1.63 -9.17
N VAL A 219 15.29 -2.09 -7.92
CA VAL A 219 14.74 -3.37 -7.45
C VAL A 219 13.66 -3.10 -6.43
N ARG A 220 12.54 -3.83 -6.50
CA ARG A 220 11.44 -3.82 -5.52
C ARG A 220 11.21 -5.22 -4.98
N VAL A 221 11.02 -5.30 -3.66
CA VAL A 221 10.69 -6.52 -2.92
C VAL A 221 9.26 -6.39 -2.43
N PHE A 222 8.46 -7.42 -2.63
CA PHE A 222 7.03 -7.45 -2.32
C PHE A 222 6.71 -8.56 -1.33
N ASN A 223 5.87 -8.24 -0.34
CA ASN A 223 5.35 -9.23 0.60
C ASN A 223 4.20 -10.05 -0.01
N ARG A 224 3.61 -10.95 0.79
CA ARG A 224 2.52 -11.85 0.37
C ARG A 224 1.21 -11.14 -0.01
N GLN A 225 1.06 -9.88 0.38
CA GLN A 225 -0.04 -9.01 -0.03
C GLN A 225 0.30 -8.19 -1.28
N GLN A 226 1.49 -8.38 -1.88
CA GLN A 226 2.02 -7.62 -3.01
C GLN A 226 2.20 -6.13 -2.72
N ALA A 227 2.38 -5.78 -1.45
CA ALA A 227 2.84 -4.44 -1.06
C ALA A 227 4.37 -4.40 -1.03
N ILE A 228 4.95 -3.27 -1.43
CA ILE A 228 6.40 -3.07 -1.44
C ILE A 228 6.92 -3.06 0.00
N SER A 229 7.79 -4.01 0.34
CA SER A 229 8.44 -4.12 1.65
C SER A 229 9.84 -3.48 1.68
N ALA A 230 10.52 -3.43 0.53
CA ALA A 230 11.78 -2.74 0.34
C ALA A 230 11.96 -2.35 -1.14
N GLN A 231 12.71 -1.29 -1.39
CA GLN A 231 13.19 -0.96 -2.73
C GLN A 231 14.59 -0.36 -2.66
N PHE A 232 15.40 -0.56 -3.69
CA PHE A 232 16.77 -0.06 -3.69
C PHE A 232 17.33 -0.02 -5.10
N LEU A 233 18.34 0.82 -5.29
CA LEU A 233 19.10 0.89 -6.53
C LEU A 233 20.26 -0.11 -6.49
N ALA A 234 20.25 -1.14 -7.34
CA ALA A 234 21.23 -2.22 -7.31
C ALA A 234 22.61 -1.80 -7.86
N TYR A 235 22.68 -0.79 -8.73
CA TYR A 235 23.94 -0.27 -9.28
C TYR A 235 23.95 1.25 -9.24
N PRO A 236 25.10 1.92 -9.28
CA PRO A 236 25.12 3.38 -9.24
C PRO A 236 24.25 4.00 -10.35
N SER A 237 23.81 5.23 -10.13
CA SER A 237 22.87 5.94 -10.99
C SER A 237 23.46 6.38 -12.35
N ASP A 238 24.63 5.91 -12.76
CA ASP A 238 25.14 5.99 -14.13
C ASP A 238 24.93 4.68 -14.91
N VAL A 239 24.69 3.56 -14.22
CA VAL A 239 24.27 2.29 -14.84
C VAL A 239 22.81 2.41 -15.23
N ARG A 240 22.54 2.24 -16.52
CA ARG A 240 21.20 2.26 -17.13
C ARG A 240 20.93 0.93 -17.80
N GLY A 241 19.78 0.80 -18.46
CA GLY A 241 19.44 -0.42 -19.20
C GLY A 241 18.59 -1.40 -18.41
N GLY A 242 18.20 -1.11 -17.17
CA GLY A 242 17.50 -2.07 -16.31
C GLY A 242 18.40 -3.07 -15.60
N VAL A 243 17.78 -3.94 -14.80
CA VAL A 243 18.45 -4.96 -13.97
C VAL A 243 17.68 -6.28 -13.96
N GLN A 244 18.39 -7.37 -14.16
CA GLN A 244 17.92 -8.73 -13.91
C GLN A 244 17.98 -9.03 -12.41
N VAL A 245 17.00 -9.78 -11.91
CA VAL A 245 16.98 -10.26 -10.53
C VAL A 245 16.76 -11.78 -10.52
N ALA A 246 17.42 -12.47 -9.58
CA ALA A 246 17.15 -13.86 -9.27
C ALA A 246 17.10 -14.02 -7.74
N ALA A 247 16.05 -14.67 -7.24
CA ALA A 247 15.94 -14.99 -5.82
C ALA A 247 16.50 -16.39 -5.58
N ALA A 248 17.38 -16.54 -4.59
CA ALA A 248 18.03 -17.80 -4.25
C ALA A 248 17.90 -18.06 -2.75
N THR A 249 17.46 -19.26 -2.38
CA THR A 249 17.39 -19.71 -1.00
C THR A 249 18.60 -20.57 -0.67
N ILE A 250 19.35 -20.19 0.36
CA ILE A 250 20.54 -20.90 0.83
C ILE A 250 20.41 -21.30 2.30
N SER A 251 21.23 -22.25 2.72
CA SER A 251 21.44 -22.58 4.13
C SER A 251 22.25 -21.46 4.80
N GLY A 252 21.64 -20.77 5.75
CA GLY A 252 22.26 -19.72 6.55
C GLY A 252 22.54 -20.16 8.00
N ALA A 253 23.22 -19.28 8.76
CA ALA A 253 23.64 -19.57 10.13
C ALA A 253 22.49 -19.84 11.12
N SER A 254 21.29 -19.32 10.83
CA SER A 254 20.08 -19.42 11.66
C SER A 254 18.94 -20.19 10.98
N GLY A 255 19.23 -20.95 9.92
CA GLY A 255 18.21 -21.59 9.07
C GLY A 255 18.33 -21.11 7.63
N LYS A 256 17.30 -21.36 6.80
CA LYS A 256 17.30 -20.91 5.41
C LYS A 256 17.27 -19.38 5.33
N GLU A 257 17.99 -18.81 4.37
CA GLU A 257 18.05 -17.37 4.06
C GLU A 257 17.77 -17.19 2.57
N THR A 258 17.02 -16.15 2.22
CA THR A 258 16.81 -15.76 0.82
C THR A 258 17.67 -14.55 0.48
N LEU A 259 18.37 -14.64 -0.65
CA LEU A 259 19.20 -13.59 -1.21
C LEU A 259 18.72 -13.21 -2.62
N ILE A 260 18.95 -11.95 -3.00
CA ILE A 260 18.63 -11.39 -4.31
C ILE A 260 19.93 -11.19 -5.07
N VAL A 261 20.13 -11.95 -6.15
CA VAL A 261 21.24 -11.74 -7.08
C VAL A 261 20.79 -10.81 -8.19
N THR A 262 21.65 -9.87 -8.58
CA THR A 262 21.36 -8.89 -9.62
C THR A 262 22.44 -8.83 -10.69
N ALA A 263 22.06 -8.56 -11.93
CA ALA A 263 22.96 -8.32 -13.06
C ALA A 263 22.36 -7.25 -13.99
N PRO A 264 23.11 -6.23 -14.46
CA PRO A 264 22.61 -5.29 -15.45
C PRO A 264 22.31 -5.96 -16.79
N TYR A 265 21.29 -5.49 -17.53
CA TYR A 265 21.04 -5.97 -18.90
C TYR A 265 22.07 -5.47 -19.92
N VAL A 266 22.77 -4.38 -19.61
CA VAL A 266 23.80 -3.77 -20.45
C VAL A 266 25.07 -3.53 -19.64
N ASN A 267 26.23 -3.69 -20.28
CA ASN A 267 27.53 -3.42 -19.66
C ASN A 267 27.96 -1.97 -19.91
N GLU A 268 27.23 -1.01 -19.32
CA GLU A 268 27.50 0.43 -19.44
C GLU A 268 27.39 1.11 -18.07
N GLY A 269 28.39 1.92 -17.71
CA GLY A 269 28.47 2.60 -16.42
C GLY A 269 29.34 1.89 -15.39
N THR A 270 29.46 2.49 -14.21
CA THR A 270 30.43 2.07 -13.19
C THR A 270 30.01 0.75 -12.51
N GLY A 271 30.81 -0.30 -12.73
CA GLY A 271 30.60 -1.62 -12.12
C GLY A 271 29.45 -2.41 -12.73
N ALA A 272 29.09 -2.13 -13.99
CA ALA A 272 28.07 -2.85 -14.74
C ALA A 272 28.50 -4.29 -15.13
N ASP A 273 29.78 -4.59 -14.99
CA ASP A 273 30.46 -5.88 -15.18
C ASP A 273 30.55 -6.71 -13.90
N ALA A 274 29.86 -6.32 -12.82
CA ALA A 274 29.80 -7.09 -11.58
C ALA A 274 28.42 -7.72 -11.38
N LEU A 275 28.39 -8.91 -10.81
CA LEU A 275 27.22 -9.50 -10.17
C LEU A 275 27.18 -9.02 -8.72
N ARG A 276 25.99 -8.67 -8.21
CA ARG A 276 25.81 -8.25 -6.81
C ARG A 276 24.73 -9.06 -6.13
N VAL A 277 25.00 -9.45 -4.89
CA VAL A 277 24.07 -10.18 -4.03
C VAL A 277 23.61 -9.29 -2.89
N TYR A 278 22.31 -9.25 -2.69
CA TYR A 278 21.63 -8.47 -1.67
C TYR A 278 20.82 -9.37 -0.74
N ASP A 279 20.61 -8.94 0.50
CA ASP A 279 19.50 -9.47 1.28
C ASP A 279 18.15 -8.85 0.85
N LEU A 280 17.06 -9.28 1.48
CA LEU A 280 15.70 -8.78 1.19
C LEU A 280 15.49 -7.30 1.56
N GLN A 281 16.46 -6.62 2.19
CA GLN A 281 16.42 -5.19 2.52
C GLN A 281 17.23 -4.35 1.53
N GLY A 282 17.92 -4.98 0.58
CA GLY A 282 18.81 -4.28 -0.34
C GLY A 282 20.19 -3.96 0.23
N LEU A 283 20.60 -4.62 1.33
CA LEU A 283 21.98 -4.52 1.78
C LEU A 283 22.86 -5.48 0.98
N ILE A 284 23.97 -4.96 0.45
CA ILE A 284 24.93 -5.76 -0.30
C ILE A 284 25.63 -6.76 0.61
N ARG A 285 25.60 -8.04 0.23
CA ARG A 285 26.24 -9.16 0.93
C ARG A 285 27.56 -9.52 0.27
N SER A 286 27.58 -9.53 -1.06
CA SER A 286 28.76 -9.83 -1.85
C SER A 286 28.65 -9.23 -3.26
N ALA A 287 29.80 -9.12 -3.92
CA ALA A 287 29.90 -8.77 -5.33
C ALA A 287 31.06 -9.52 -5.96
N VAL A 288 30.94 -9.89 -7.24
CA VAL A 288 31.99 -10.55 -8.01
C VAL A 288 31.95 -10.10 -9.45
N THR A 289 33.12 -9.94 -10.07
CA THR A 289 33.27 -9.78 -11.52
C THR A 289 33.77 -11.11 -12.07
N PRO A 290 32.93 -11.91 -12.77
CA PRO A 290 33.36 -13.13 -13.45
C PRO A 290 34.57 -12.89 -14.37
N GLU A 291 35.65 -13.67 -14.20
CA GLU A 291 36.89 -13.51 -14.98
C GLU A 291 36.79 -14.07 -16.41
N ASP A 292 36.08 -15.20 -16.58
CA ASP A 292 36.03 -15.97 -17.83
C ASP A 292 34.67 -15.85 -18.56
N ILE A 293 33.85 -14.86 -18.20
CA ILE A 293 32.54 -14.64 -18.81
C ILE A 293 32.46 -13.18 -19.23
N ASP A 294 32.14 -12.95 -20.50
CA ASP A 294 31.95 -11.61 -21.03
C ASP A 294 30.61 -11.02 -20.56
N ALA A 295 30.66 -9.83 -19.95
CA ALA A 295 29.47 -9.06 -19.62
C ALA A 295 28.82 -8.43 -20.87
N PRO A 296 27.50 -8.17 -20.90
CA PRO A 296 26.55 -8.37 -19.79
C PRO A 296 26.22 -9.84 -19.56
N TYR A 297 25.82 -10.15 -18.33
CA TYR A 297 25.54 -11.52 -17.89
C TYR A 297 24.07 -11.88 -18.01
N VAL A 298 23.77 -13.16 -18.21
CA VAL A 298 22.43 -13.75 -18.00
C VAL A 298 22.49 -14.64 -16.78
N ILE A 299 21.52 -14.48 -15.88
CA ILE A 299 21.49 -15.16 -14.59
C ILE A 299 20.20 -15.94 -14.35
N ALA A 300 20.31 -17.07 -13.65
CA ALA A 300 19.17 -17.82 -13.12
C ALA A 300 19.55 -18.52 -11.82
N ALA A 301 18.61 -18.64 -10.87
CA ALA A 301 18.83 -19.30 -9.59
C ALA A 301 18.01 -20.59 -9.47
N GLY A 302 18.63 -21.67 -8.97
CA GLY A 302 17.96 -22.96 -8.75
C GLY A 302 18.89 -24.03 -8.20
N ARG A 303 18.32 -25.22 -7.95
CA ARG A 303 19.05 -26.39 -7.40
C ARG A 303 19.84 -27.12 -8.49
N PHE A 304 20.95 -26.51 -8.92
CA PHE A 304 21.80 -27.01 -10.01
C PHE A 304 22.89 -28.00 -9.58
N ILE A 305 22.97 -28.31 -8.28
CA ILE A 305 23.92 -29.26 -7.69
C ILE A 305 23.14 -30.40 -7.04
N ALA A 306 23.31 -31.61 -7.57
CA ALA A 306 22.63 -32.79 -7.05
C ALA A 306 22.93 -33.03 -5.56
N GLY A 307 21.87 -33.25 -4.77
CA GLY A 307 21.97 -33.53 -3.34
C GLY A 307 22.19 -32.30 -2.45
N SER A 308 22.21 -31.09 -3.00
CA SER A 308 22.25 -29.85 -2.22
C SER A 308 20.84 -29.31 -1.99
N GLU A 309 20.60 -28.79 -0.79
CA GLU A 309 19.35 -28.09 -0.42
C GLU A 309 19.37 -26.59 -0.79
N ASP A 310 20.55 -26.09 -1.19
CA ASP A 310 20.79 -24.69 -1.52
C ASP A 310 20.53 -24.42 -3.00
N ASP A 311 20.06 -23.21 -3.29
CA ASP A 311 20.04 -22.67 -4.64
C ASP A 311 21.42 -22.14 -5.03
N TYR A 312 21.78 -22.36 -6.29
CA TYR A 312 23.00 -21.89 -6.93
C TYR A 312 22.66 -20.94 -8.06
N LEU A 313 23.62 -20.11 -8.45
CA LEU A 313 23.48 -19.16 -9.54
C LEU A 313 24.12 -19.72 -10.82
N ALA A 314 23.33 -19.89 -11.87
CA ALA A 314 23.83 -20.12 -13.22
C ALA A 314 24.13 -18.77 -13.89
N VAL A 315 25.32 -18.65 -14.49
CA VAL A 315 25.80 -17.42 -15.14
C VAL A 315 26.37 -17.77 -16.52
N THR A 316 25.99 -16.99 -17.54
CA THR A 316 26.61 -17.01 -18.87
C THR A 316 26.68 -15.60 -19.45
N SER A 317 27.36 -15.42 -20.60
CA SER A 317 27.32 -14.17 -21.34
C SER A 317 25.96 -14.00 -22.01
N ALA A 318 25.44 -12.77 -22.09
CA ALA A 318 24.17 -12.50 -22.76
C ALA A 318 24.21 -12.73 -24.26
N LYS A 319 25.40 -12.85 -24.86
CA LYS A 319 25.60 -13.07 -26.29
C LYS A 319 26.28 -14.41 -26.52
N MET A 320 25.69 -15.21 -27.41
CA MET A 320 26.30 -16.45 -27.87
C MET A 320 27.61 -16.16 -28.62
N SER A 321 28.64 -16.96 -28.39
CA SER A 321 29.93 -16.87 -29.06
C SER A 321 30.56 -18.26 -29.20
N GLY A 322 31.06 -18.60 -30.40
CA GLY A 322 31.83 -19.82 -30.63
C GLY A 322 31.02 -21.10 -30.73
N GLY A 323 29.69 -21.02 -30.90
CA GLY A 323 28.81 -22.19 -31.13
C GLY A 323 28.63 -23.17 -29.97
N GLU A 324 29.29 -22.98 -28.82
CA GLU A 324 29.09 -23.76 -27.59
C GLU A 324 28.56 -22.87 -26.46
N LEU A 325 27.54 -23.36 -25.73
CA LEU A 325 27.02 -22.65 -24.58
C LEU A 325 27.84 -23.03 -23.34
N ALA A 326 28.58 -22.06 -22.78
CA ALA A 326 29.26 -22.21 -21.50
C ALA A 326 28.46 -21.56 -20.36
N VAL A 327 28.16 -22.33 -19.32
CA VAL A 327 27.44 -21.87 -18.13
C VAL A 327 28.26 -22.18 -16.89
N THR A 328 28.59 -21.16 -16.11
CA THR A 328 29.28 -21.32 -14.82
C THR A 328 28.27 -21.27 -13.68
N ILE A 329 28.33 -22.25 -12.80
CA ILE A 329 27.53 -22.34 -11.59
C ILE A 329 28.32 -21.75 -10.43
N TYR A 330 27.75 -20.76 -9.74
CA TYR A 330 28.31 -20.09 -8.57
C TYR A 330 27.53 -20.46 -7.30
N SER A 331 28.26 -20.57 -6.19
CA SER A 331 27.68 -20.58 -4.85
C SER A 331 27.15 -19.18 -4.54
N VAL A 332 25.88 -19.04 -4.17
CA VAL A 332 25.30 -17.72 -3.85
C VAL A 332 25.82 -17.20 -2.50
N ALA A 333 26.19 -18.10 -1.59
CA ALA A 333 26.66 -17.75 -0.25
C ALA A 333 27.98 -16.95 -0.25
N ASP A 334 28.91 -17.29 -1.13
CA ASP A 334 30.25 -16.68 -1.19
C ASP A 334 30.68 -16.24 -2.59
N MET A 335 29.81 -16.38 -3.60
CA MET A 335 30.05 -16.01 -4.99
C MET A 335 31.31 -16.64 -5.61
N LYS A 336 31.68 -17.85 -5.16
CA LYS A 336 32.75 -18.64 -5.77
C LYS A 336 32.20 -19.55 -6.88
N PRO A 337 32.93 -19.69 -8.00
CA PRO A 337 32.56 -20.65 -9.04
C PRO A 337 32.72 -22.08 -8.49
N VAL A 338 31.69 -22.90 -8.72
CA VAL A 338 31.62 -24.30 -8.31
C VAL A 338 31.99 -25.23 -9.46
N LYS A 339 31.42 -24.98 -10.64
CA LYS A 339 31.69 -25.73 -11.88
C LYS A 339 31.31 -24.91 -13.11
N THR A 340 31.94 -25.21 -14.24
CA THR A 340 31.50 -24.74 -15.57
C THR A 340 31.03 -25.94 -16.38
N VAL A 341 29.90 -25.77 -17.04
CA VAL A 341 29.27 -26.75 -17.91
C VAL A 341 29.27 -26.20 -19.33
N THR A 342 29.61 -27.05 -20.29
CA THR A 342 29.60 -26.69 -21.70
C THR A 342 28.68 -27.64 -22.44
N ALA A 343 27.81 -27.11 -23.30
CA ALA A 343 26.87 -27.91 -24.07
C ALA A 343 26.80 -27.43 -25.52
N GLU A 344 26.74 -28.40 -26.43
CA GLU A 344 26.50 -28.15 -27.85
C GLU A 344 25.05 -27.68 -28.04
N CYS A 345 24.88 -26.51 -28.62
CA CYS A 345 23.58 -25.95 -29.00
C CYS A 345 23.71 -25.37 -30.41
N ASP A 346 22.73 -25.61 -31.28
CA ASP A 346 22.70 -25.01 -32.63
C ASP A 346 22.17 -23.58 -32.54
N ILE A 347 22.97 -22.71 -31.90
CA ILE A 347 22.66 -21.30 -31.67
C ILE A 347 23.72 -20.47 -32.38
N ALA A 348 23.29 -19.59 -33.27
CA ALA A 348 24.18 -18.69 -33.99
C ALA A 348 24.83 -17.65 -33.06
N ASP A 349 26.07 -17.27 -33.36
CA ASP A 349 26.80 -16.23 -32.65
C ASP A 349 26.05 -14.87 -32.66
N GLY A 350 26.21 -14.10 -31.59
CA GLY A 350 25.61 -12.77 -31.41
C GLY A 350 24.12 -12.78 -31.01
N LYS A 351 23.49 -13.96 -30.97
CA LYS A 351 22.12 -14.13 -30.47
C LYS A 351 22.02 -13.87 -28.98
N THR A 352 20.91 -13.25 -28.57
CA THR A 352 20.67 -12.89 -27.17
C THR A 352 20.14 -14.09 -26.42
N ILE A 353 20.80 -14.48 -25.34
CA ILE A 353 20.40 -15.61 -24.49
C ILE A 353 19.39 -15.17 -23.43
N VAL A 354 18.39 -16.02 -23.19
CA VAL A 354 17.44 -15.90 -22.09
C VAL A 354 17.44 -17.22 -21.33
N PHE A 355 17.56 -17.13 -20.01
CA PHE A 355 17.41 -18.27 -19.12
C PHE A 355 16.07 -18.27 -18.41
N SER A 356 15.54 -19.47 -18.22
CA SER A 356 14.58 -19.76 -17.16
C SER A 356 14.93 -21.10 -16.53
N VAL A 357 14.22 -21.46 -15.45
CA VAL A 357 14.49 -22.67 -14.69
C VAL A 357 13.28 -23.58 -14.77
N ARG A 358 13.55 -24.85 -15.10
CA ARG A 358 12.56 -25.92 -14.94
C ARG A 358 12.80 -26.63 -13.62
N LYS A 359 11.79 -26.66 -12.77
CA LYS A 359 11.90 -27.23 -11.43
C LYS A 359 11.91 -28.75 -11.50
N GLY A 360 12.86 -29.35 -10.79
CA GLY A 360 13.00 -30.80 -10.65
C GLY A 360 12.99 -31.22 -9.18
N ASP A 361 12.91 -32.53 -8.93
CA ASP A 361 13.04 -33.10 -7.59
C ASP A 361 14.50 -33.00 -7.10
N GLY A 362 14.91 -31.80 -6.70
CA GLY A 362 16.28 -31.48 -6.28
C GLY A 362 17.30 -31.42 -7.42
N ASN A 363 16.86 -31.41 -8.67
CA ASN A 363 17.70 -31.35 -9.86
C ASN A 363 17.08 -30.40 -10.90
N ASP A 364 17.19 -29.10 -10.65
CA ASP A 364 16.65 -28.08 -11.55
C ASP A 364 17.40 -28.09 -12.89
N ARG A 365 16.68 -27.81 -13.98
CA ARG A 365 17.23 -27.68 -15.34
C ARG A 365 17.22 -26.23 -15.79
N LEU A 366 18.13 -25.88 -16.69
CA LEU A 366 18.12 -24.58 -17.35
C LEU A 366 17.41 -24.70 -18.69
N LEU A 367 16.39 -23.85 -18.91
CA LEU A 367 15.81 -23.66 -20.21
C LEU A 367 16.53 -22.50 -20.89
N VAL A 368 17.06 -22.77 -22.08
CA VAL A 368 17.87 -21.84 -22.86
C VAL A 368 17.12 -21.49 -24.14
N TYR A 369 16.79 -20.21 -24.27
CA TYR A 369 16.13 -19.64 -25.44
C TYR A 369 16.98 -18.51 -26.02
N THR A 370 16.87 -18.27 -27.33
CA THR A 370 17.48 -17.10 -27.98
C THR A 370 16.53 -16.37 -28.91
N ASP A 371 16.77 -15.07 -29.10
CA ASP A 371 15.91 -14.19 -29.88
C ASP A 371 15.71 -14.63 -31.35
N GLY A 372 14.44 -14.88 -31.70
CA GLY A 372 14.04 -15.36 -33.03
C GLY A 372 14.38 -16.83 -33.29
N ALA A 373 14.70 -17.61 -32.26
CA ALA A 373 14.94 -19.04 -32.39
C ALA A 373 13.63 -19.81 -32.58
N ARG A 374 13.69 -20.83 -33.45
CA ARG A 374 12.61 -21.82 -33.63
C ARG A 374 12.77 -23.05 -32.72
N THR A 375 13.85 -23.10 -31.95
CA THR A 375 14.19 -24.20 -31.04
C THR A 375 14.73 -23.61 -29.74
N ALA A 376 14.39 -24.23 -28.61
CA ALA A 376 14.99 -23.98 -27.31
C ALA A 376 15.59 -25.29 -26.78
N TYR A 377 16.47 -25.15 -25.78
CA TYR A 377 17.22 -26.27 -25.21
C TYR A 377 16.93 -26.40 -23.72
N GLU A 378 16.86 -27.63 -23.24
CA GLU A 378 16.94 -27.96 -21.82
C GLU A 378 18.34 -28.46 -21.50
N LEU A 379 19.08 -27.73 -20.68
CA LEU A 379 20.41 -28.06 -20.20
C LEU A 379 20.33 -28.71 -18.82
N ASP A 380 20.95 -29.88 -18.68
CA ASP A 380 21.22 -30.54 -17.40
C ASP A 380 22.55 -30.01 -16.82
N PRO A 381 22.54 -29.18 -15.76
CA PRO A 381 23.79 -28.68 -15.19
C PRO A 381 24.63 -29.76 -14.49
N ASN A 382 24.06 -30.92 -14.16
CA ASN A 382 24.77 -32.03 -13.53
C ASN A 382 25.39 -33.00 -14.55
N ALA A 383 24.70 -33.26 -15.66
CA ALA A 383 25.20 -34.16 -16.71
C ALA A 383 25.99 -33.44 -17.82
N GLY A 384 25.77 -32.14 -17.98
CA GLY A 384 26.46 -31.31 -18.97
C GLY A 384 26.03 -31.55 -20.42
N ASN A 385 24.80 -32.01 -20.63
CA ASN A 385 24.20 -32.14 -21.94
C ASN A 385 23.00 -31.20 -22.10
N ALA A 386 22.87 -30.62 -23.29
CA ALA A 386 21.68 -29.87 -23.71
C ALA A 386 20.87 -30.73 -24.68
N GLN A 387 19.55 -30.76 -24.49
CA GLN A 387 18.63 -31.42 -25.39
C GLN A 387 17.67 -30.39 -25.99
N ALA A 388 17.51 -30.39 -27.31
CA ALA A 388 16.48 -29.59 -27.97
C ALA A 388 15.09 -30.02 -27.48
N LEU A 389 14.23 -29.04 -27.19
CA LEU A 389 12.84 -29.32 -26.82
C LEU A 389 12.11 -30.01 -27.99
N PRO A 390 11.15 -30.92 -27.71
CA PRO A 390 10.54 -31.79 -28.71
C PRO A 390 9.48 -31.10 -29.59
N PHE A 391 9.43 -29.76 -29.56
CA PHE A 391 8.46 -28.95 -30.30
C PHE A 391 9.15 -27.72 -30.88
N GLU A 392 8.54 -27.17 -31.93
CA GLU A 392 9.02 -26.00 -32.62
C GLU A 392 8.37 -24.73 -32.04
N LEU A 393 9.19 -23.71 -31.81
CA LEU A 393 8.71 -22.42 -31.30
C LEU A 393 8.07 -21.60 -32.42
N PRO A 394 7.01 -20.82 -32.11
CA PRO A 394 6.46 -19.87 -33.07
C PRO A 394 7.47 -18.76 -33.37
N GLU A 395 7.40 -18.17 -34.56
CA GLU A 395 8.36 -17.14 -35.02
C GLU A 395 8.39 -15.89 -34.12
N ASN A 396 7.27 -15.61 -33.45
CA ASN A 396 7.11 -14.48 -32.55
C ASN A 396 7.30 -14.85 -31.06
N ALA A 397 7.88 -16.03 -30.77
CA ALA A 397 8.25 -16.39 -29.41
C ALA A 397 9.19 -15.36 -28.79
N THR A 398 9.08 -15.16 -27.48
CA THR A 398 9.92 -14.23 -26.71
C THR A 398 10.64 -14.88 -25.54
N GLY A 399 10.26 -16.11 -25.18
CA GLY A 399 10.87 -16.86 -24.08
C GLY A 399 10.15 -18.18 -23.82
N VAL A 400 10.86 -19.12 -23.20
CA VAL A 400 10.35 -20.44 -22.81
C VAL A 400 10.54 -20.62 -21.31
N TYR A 401 9.50 -21.07 -20.64
CA TYR A 401 9.41 -21.17 -19.18
C TYR A 401 8.77 -22.49 -18.77
N ASP A 402 9.04 -22.87 -17.53
CA ASP A 402 8.30 -23.95 -16.88
C ASP A 402 6.83 -23.55 -16.70
N SER A 403 5.97 -24.56 -16.55
CA SER A 403 4.60 -24.37 -16.11
C SER A 403 4.39 -25.07 -14.79
N ALA A 404 3.59 -24.45 -13.93
CA ALA A 404 3.11 -25.11 -12.74
C ALA A 404 2.32 -26.36 -13.11
N PHE A 405 1.71 -26.46 -14.30
CA PHE A 405 0.87 -27.60 -14.65
C PHE A 405 1.68 -28.75 -15.27
N ASP A 406 1.46 -29.96 -14.74
CA ASP A 406 2.35 -31.12 -14.88
C ASP A 406 2.80 -31.38 -16.33
N GLY A 407 4.12 -31.35 -16.52
CA GLY A 407 4.76 -31.71 -17.78
C GLY A 407 4.50 -30.71 -18.91
N ARG A 408 4.14 -29.46 -18.61
CA ARG A 408 3.91 -28.42 -19.62
C ARG A 408 5.02 -27.37 -19.65
N TYR A 409 5.17 -26.72 -20.80
CA TYR A 409 6.03 -25.55 -21.00
C TYR A 409 5.17 -24.36 -21.40
N ASN A 410 5.53 -23.19 -20.89
CA ASN A 410 4.94 -21.92 -21.27
C ASN A 410 5.84 -21.20 -22.27
N VAL A 411 5.34 -20.94 -23.47
CA VAL A 411 6.01 -20.12 -24.49
C VAL A 411 5.33 -18.77 -24.54
N THR A 412 6.07 -17.73 -24.18
CA THR A 412 5.61 -16.34 -24.30
C THR A 412 5.81 -15.83 -25.72
N VAL A 413 4.95 -14.89 -26.16
CA VAL A 413 4.92 -14.40 -27.54
C VAL A 413 4.62 -12.91 -27.63
N SER A 414 5.02 -12.31 -28.76
CA SER A 414 4.65 -10.94 -29.15
C SER A 414 3.63 -10.97 -30.30
N ASP A 415 2.39 -10.62 -30.03
CA ASP A 415 1.27 -10.66 -31.00
C ASP A 415 0.86 -9.26 -31.50
N GLY A 416 1.27 -8.20 -30.82
CA GLY A 416 0.97 -6.82 -31.19
C GLY A 416 -0.38 -6.31 -30.68
N MET A 417 -1.38 -7.17 -30.53
CA MET A 417 -2.70 -6.78 -30.03
C MET A 417 -3.07 -7.51 -28.73
N PHE A 418 -2.94 -8.83 -28.71
CA PHE A 418 -3.34 -9.65 -27.57
C PHE A 418 -2.14 -10.19 -26.80
N SER A 419 -2.33 -10.48 -25.51
CA SER A 419 -1.30 -11.14 -24.73
C SER A 419 -1.61 -12.63 -24.69
N TYR A 420 -0.87 -13.41 -25.49
CA TYR A 420 -1.00 -14.86 -25.56
C TYR A 420 0.13 -15.57 -24.81
N VAL A 421 -0.16 -16.78 -24.33
CA VAL A 421 0.84 -17.79 -23.96
C VAL A 421 0.50 -19.07 -24.71
N ASP A 422 1.50 -19.66 -25.38
CA ASP A 422 1.38 -20.95 -26.05
C ASP A 422 1.89 -22.03 -25.09
N THR A 423 1.02 -22.94 -24.70
CA THR A 423 1.35 -23.99 -23.72
C THR A 423 1.54 -25.34 -24.41
N PHE A 424 2.68 -25.98 -24.19
CA PHE A 424 3.03 -27.27 -24.80
C PHE A 424 3.09 -28.37 -23.74
N ALA A 425 2.33 -29.45 -23.92
CA ALA A 425 2.52 -30.65 -23.12
C ALA A 425 3.80 -31.39 -23.55
N ALA A 426 4.43 -32.13 -22.62
CA ALA A 426 5.65 -32.89 -22.90
C ALA A 426 5.42 -33.89 -24.05
N GLY A 427 6.22 -33.72 -25.12
CA GLY A 427 6.14 -34.56 -26.32
C GLY A 427 4.98 -34.24 -27.27
N ALA A 428 4.17 -33.22 -26.98
CA ALA A 428 3.16 -32.72 -27.90
C ALA A 428 3.81 -31.80 -28.95
N GLY A 429 3.44 -31.98 -30.22
CA GLY A 429 3.90 -31.12 -31.33
C GLY A 429 3.06 -29.85 -31.54
N THR A 430 1.97 -29.67 -30.79
CA THR A 430 1.03 -28.55 -30.93
C THR A 430 0.78 -27.90 -29.57
N ALA A 431 0.70 -26.57 -29.55
CA ALA A 431 0.37 -25.80 -28.37
C ALA A 431 -1.12 -25.48 -28.23
N ASP A 432 -1.57 -25.35 -26.98
CA ASP A 432 -2.80 -24.64 -26.65
C ASP A 432 -2.47 -23.15 -26.49
N ARG A 433 -3.04 -22.30 -27.35
CA ARG A 433 -2.87 -20.83 -27.29
C ARG A 433 -3.90 -20.20 -26.35
N LEU A 434 -3.43 -19.55 -25.30
CA LEU A 434 -4.26 -18.99 -24.22
C LEU A 434 -4.21 -17.45 -24.24
N ASN A 435 -5.37 -16.77 -24.29
CA ASN A 435 -5.43 -15.30 -24.19
C ASN A 435 -5.44 -14.87 -22.72
N VAL A 436 -4.25 -14.66 -22.15
CA VAL A 436 -4.09 -14.25 -20.75
C VAL A 436 -4.44 -12.77 -20.52
N GLY A 437 -4.49 -11.96 -21.60
CA GLY A 437 -4.85 -10.54 -21.55
C GLY A 437 -6.34 -10.23 -21.74
N TRP A 438 -7.19 -11.26 -21.87
CA TRP A 438 -8.62 -11.09 -22.20
C TRP A 438 -9.34 -10.07 -21.31
N ARG A 439 -9.12 -10.15 -20.00
CA ARG A 439 -9.70 -9.24 -19.01
C ARG A 439 -9.25 -7.80 -19.22
N GLU A 440 -7.96 -7.60 -19.47
CA GLU A 440 -7.32 -6.29 -19.65
C GLU A 440 -7.82 -5.59 -20.92
N ASN A 441 -8.25 -6.39 -21.91
CA ASN A 441 -8.87 -5.92 -23.15
C ASN A 441 -10.31 -5.44 -23.01
N ARG A 442 -10.98 -5.70 -21.88
CA ARG A 442 -12.39 -5.34 -21.69
C ARG A 442 -12.54 -3.95 -21.09
N PHE A 443 -13.62 -3.31 -21.50
CA PHE A 443 -14.15 -2.07 -20.99
C PHE A 443 -15.58 -2.31 -20.48
N TYR A 444 -15.89 -1.74 -19.33
CA TYR A 444 -17.15 -1.98 -18.64
C TYR A 444 -17.88 -0.66 -18.39
N SER A 445 -19.21 -0.67 -18.53
CA SER A 445 -20.02 0.50 -18.20
C SER A 445 -21.39 0.14 -17.66
N SER A 446 -21.94 0.99 -16.78
CA SER A 446 -23.30 0.84 -16.27
C SER A 446 -24.40 1.04 -17.34
N PHE A 447 -24.12 1.74 -18.47
CA PHE A 447 -25.10 1.86 -19.57
C PHE A 447 -24.85 0.86 -20.72
N ALA A 448 -23.74 0.12 -20.72
CA ALA A 448 -23.49 -0.90 -21.73
C ALA A 448 -24.49 -2.05 -21.62
N LYS A 449 -24.82 -2.68 -22.75
CA LYS A 449 -25.64 -3.90 -22.78
C LYS A 449 -24.77 -5.11 -22.48
N LYS A 450 -25.38 -6.17 -21.90
CA LYS A 450 -24.68 -7.45 -21.68
C LYS A 450 -24.11 -8.01 -22.98
N ASN A 451 -22.83 -8.36 -22.96
CA ASN A 451 -22.05 -8.79 -24.11
C ASN A 451 -20.87 -9.66 -23.66
N ALA A 452 -21.17 -10.88 -23.23
CA ALA A 452 -20.19 -11.81 -22.67
C ALA A 452 -19.00 -12.07 -23.63
N ASN A 453 -19.25 -12.08 -24.94
CA ASN A 453 -18.26 -12.42 -25.96
C ASN A 453 -17.53 -11.20 -26.57
N GLY A 454 -17.85 -9.99 -26.13
CA GLY A 454 -17.24 -8.76 -26.65
C GLY A 454 -16.33 -8.06 -25.65
N TYR A 455 -15.73 -6.95 -26.10
CA TYR A 455 -14.78 -6.13 -25.34
C TYR A 455 -15.44 -4.95 -24.62
N VAL A 456 -16.70 -4.64 -24.92
CA VAL A 456 -17.51 -3.66 -24.18
C VAL A 456 -18.71 -4.37 -23.59
N ASP A 457 -18.81 -4.38 -22.26
CA ASP A 457 -19.84 -5.12 -21.53
C ASP A 457 -20.45 -4.31 -20.38
N ASN A 458 -21.61 -4.76 -19.92
CA ASN A 458 -22.26 -4.23 -18.75
C ASN A 458 -21.45 -4.53 -17.48
N GLY A 459 -21.23 -3.50 -16.67
CA GLY A 459 -20.68 -3.62 -15.32
C GLY A 459 -21.67 -3.07 -14.30
N THR A 460 -21.85 -3.77 -13.19
CA THR A 460 -22.69 -3.30 -12.07
C THR A 460 -21.81 -2.61 -11.02
N PHE A 461 -22.20 -1.40 -10.63
CA PHE A 461 -21.55 -0.65 -9.56
C PHE A 461 -22.30 -0.87 -8.25
N HIS A 462 -21.58 -1.26 -7.20
CA HIS A 462 -22.13 -1.49 -5.88
C HIS A 462 -21.51 -0.51 -4.89
N HIS A 463 -22.20 0.59 -4.62
CA HIS A 463 -21.81 1.52 -3.56
C HIS A 463 -22.33 1.04 -2.21
N VAL A 464 -21.43 0.65 -1.31
CA VAL A 464 -21.77 0.06 -0.01
C VAL A 464 -21.09 0.85 1.10
N ARG A 465 -21.92 1.55 1.88
CA ARG A 465 -21.51 2.30 3.07
C ARG A 465 -21.41 1.37 4.27
N THR A 466 -20.25 0.75 4.47
CA THR A 466 -20.06 -0.31 5.48
C THR A 466 -20.26 0.21 6.89
N ASP A 467 -19.87 1.46 7.15
CA ASP A 467 -20.15 2.17 8.39
C ASP A 467 -21.66 2.30 8.61
N LEU A 468 -22.42 2.79 7.60
CA LEU A 468 -23.87 3.00 7.65
C LEU A 468 -24.70 1.73 7.71
N ALA A 469 -24.23 0.66 7.08
CA ALA A 469 -24.90 -0.63 7.06
C ALA A 469 -24.73 -1.39 8.38
N ALA A 470 -23.79 -0.99 9.24
CA ALA A 470 -23.47 -1.70 10.46
C ALA A 470 -24.63 -1.72 11.48
N PRO A 471 -25.00 -2.88 12.08
CA PRO A 471 -26.01 -2.97 13.14
C PRO A 471 -25.74 -2.07 14.33
N ILE A 472 -24.48 -1.65 14.55
CA ILE A 472 -24.13 -0.67 15.58
C ILE A 472 -24.88 0.65 15.37
N LEU A 473 -25.03 1.15 14.14
CA LEU A 473 -25.82 2.36 13.88
C LEU A 473 -27.32 2.17 14.11
N GLY A 474 -27.83 0.94 13.97
CA GLY A 474 -29.17 0.59 14.41
C GLY A 474 -29.38 0.80 15.91
N LYS A 475 -28.33 0.54 16.72
CA LYS A 475 -28.32 0.80 18.17
C LYS A 475 -28.15 2.28 18.50
N LEU A 476 -27.44 3.04 17.65
CA LEU A 476 -27.22 4.49 17.78
C LEU A 476 -28.48 5.36 17.54
N LYS A 477 -29.63 4.76 17.18
CA LYS A 477 -30.91 5.47 17.02
C LYS A 477 -31.58 5.88 18.33
N LYS A 478 -31.02 5.53 19.49
CA LYS A 478 -31.69 5.64 20.81
C LYS A 478 -30.93 6.26 22.00
N PRO A 479 -29.59 6.41 22.06
CA PRO A 479 -28.95 6.88 23.29
C PRO A 479 -29.12 8.39 23.47
N GLU A 480 -29.32 8.83 24.72
CA GLU A 480 -29.45 10.25 25.09
C GLU A 480 -28.10 10.88 25.47
N THR A 481 -27.03 10.08 25.68
CA THR A 481 -25.69 10.59 26.05
C THR A 481 -24.51 9.83 25.42
N ALA A 482 -23.36 10.51 25.32
CA ALA A 482 -22.06 9.99 24.88
C ALA A 482 -21.63 8.69 25.59
N ARG A 483 -21.97 8.57 26.88
CA ARG A 483 -21.48 7.53 27.79
C ARG A 483 -22.22 6.20 27.63
N GLU A 484 -23.49 6.24 27.25
CA GLU A 484 -24.26 5.02 26.91
C GLU A 484 -23.75 4.40 25.59
N LEU A 485 -23.38 5.26 24.64
CA LEU A 485 -22.74 4.91 23.37
C LEU A 485 -21.42 4.16 23.60
N LEU A 486 -20.61 4.67 24.54
CA LEU A 486 -19.34 4.08 24.97
C LEU A 486 -19.50 2.76 25.74
N THR A 487 -20.59 2.59 26.49
CA THR A 487 -20.86 1.36 27.26
C THR A 487 -21.32 0.22 26.34
N ASP A 488 -22.06 0.54 25.28
CA ASP A 488 -22.42 -0.42 24.21
C ASP A 488 -21.25 -0.73 23.28
N SER A 489 -20.29 0.18 23.07
CA SER A 489 -19.04 -0.10 22.32
C SER A 489 -17.98 -0.83 23.16
N ASP A 490 -17.92 -0.59 24.47
CA ASP A 490 -17.09 -1.35 25.43
C ASP A 490 -17.56 -2.81 25.58
N SER A 491 -18.86 -3.08 25.38
CA SER A 491 -19.47 -4.40 25.52
C SER A 491 -19.54 -5.19 24.20
N ASN A 492 -19.38 -4.52 23.06
CA ASN A 492 -19.21 -5.19 21.76
C ASN A 492 -17.72 -5.46 21.53
N THR A 493 -17.26 -6.61 22.07
CA THR A 493 -16.19 -7.45 21.51
C THR A 493 -16.08 -7.27 19.99
N TYR A 494 -14.85 -7.26 19.43
CA TYR A 494 -14.46 -7.11 18.01
C TYR A 494 -14.97 -8.25 17.12
N LYS A 495 -16.15 -8.79 17.42
CA LYS A 495 -16.81 -9.87 16.72
C LYS A 495 -16.98 -9.50 15.27
N LYS A 496 -16.63 -10.47 14.42
CA LYS A 496 -16.84 -10.44 12.98
C LYS A 496 -18.21 -9.87 12.63
N TRP A 497 -18.20 -8.80 11.86
CA TRP A 497 -19.40 -8.21 11.31
C TRP A 497 -19.90 -9.12 10.18
N SER A 498 -21.10 -9.68 10.30
CA SER A 498 -21.65 -10.56 9.28
C SER A 498 -22.69 -9.84 8.44
N ILE A 499 -22.41 -9.75 7.13
CA ILE A 499 -23.47 -9.62 6.13
C ILE A 499 -24.02 -11.01 5.88
N ASN A 500 -25.35 -11.12 5.88
CA ASN A 500 -26.02 -12.31 5.43
C ASN A 500 -26.16 -12.22 3.90
N PHE A 501 -25.19 -12.77 3.15
CA PHE A 501 -25.27 -12.94 1.70
C PHE A 501 -26.28 -14.06 1.37
N ASN A 502 -27.56 -13.89 1.73
CA ASN A 502 -28.62 -14.83 1.36
C ASN A 502 -28.92 -14.85 -0.15
N GLU A 503 -28.15 -14.11 -0.97
CA GLU A 503 -28.28 -14.01 -2.42
C GLU A 503 -26.96 -14.34 -3.17
N SER A 504 -26.14 -15.26 -2.65
CA SER A 504 -24.84 -15.65 -3.24
C SER A 504 -24.89 -16.08 -4.71
N ASN A 505 -26.07 -16.31 -5.31
CA ASN A 505 -26.20 -16.66 -6.73
C ASN A 505 -26.24 -15.45 -7.69
N VAL A 506 -26.44 -14.22 -7.21
CA VAL A 506 -26.66 -13.07 -8.13
C VAL A 506 -25.35 -12.50 -8.68
N PHE A 507 -24.27 -12.51 -7.89
CA PHE A 507 -22.99 -11.85 -8.22
C PHE A 507 -22.06 -12.67 -9.12
N HIS A 508 -22.29 -13.99 -9.26
CA HIS A 508 -21.52 -14.81 -10.23
C HIS A 508 -22.02 -14.65 -11.68
N ASN A 509 -23.17 -14.01 -11.87
CA ASN A 509 -23.82 -13.91 -13.18
C ASN A 509 -23.46 -12.63 -13.97
N GLY A 510 -22.57 -11.77 -13.47
CA GLY A 510 -22.22 -10.50 -14.08
C GLY A 510 -20.83 -10.00 -13.69
N TYR A 511 -20.45 -8.83 -14.22
CA TYR A 511 -19.21 -8.16 -13.86
C TYR A 511 -19.49 -7.05 -12.85
N HIS A 512 -18.70 -7.01 -11.79
CA HIS A 512 -18.99 -6.19 -10.61
C HIS A 512 -17.83 -5.29 -10.22
N MET A 513 -18.12 -4.00 -10.07
CA MET A 513 -17.27 -3.03 -9.39
C MET A 513 -17.87 -2.81 -8.00
N TRP A 514 -17.08 -3.08 -6.97
CA TRP A 514 -17.51 -2.96 -5.58
C TRP A 514 -16.87 -1.74 -4.95
N GLU A 515 -17.65 -0.97 -4.21
CA GLU A 515 -17.17 0.13 -3.40
C GLU A 515 -17.64 -0.01 -1.95
N PRO A 516 -17.04 -0.93 -1.19
CA PRO A 516 -17.24 -0.98 0.24
C PRO A 516 -16.41 0.10 0.90
N CYS A 517 -17.05 1.14 1.40
CA CYS A 517 -16.35 2.27 2.01
C CYS A 517 -16.99 2.65 3.34
N PHE A 518 -16.21 3.28 4.20
CA PHE A 518 -16.74 4.18 5.21
C PHE A 518 -16.62 5.61 4.67
N THR A 519 -17.37 6.55 5.24
CA THR A 519 -17.10 7.95 4.93
C THR A 519 -17.42 8.85 6.12
N HIS A 520 -16.84 10.01 6.03
CA HIS A 520 -17.00 11.11 6.95
C HIS A 520 -18.20 11.97 6.55
N ARG A 521 -18.69 11.86 5.31
CA ARG A 521 -19.92 12.51 4.84
C ARG A 521 -21.16 11.72 5.29
N TRP A 522 -21.77 12.14 6.38
CA TRP A 522 -22.93 11.50 6.98
C TRP A 522 -24.23 12.09 6.46
N ASN A 523 -25.11 11.25 5.91
CA ASN A 523 -26.50 11.64 5.63
C ASN A 523 -27.13 12.21 6.90
N SER A 524 -27.79 13.37 6.84
CA SER A 524 -28.40 14.02 8.01
C SER A 524 -29.68 13.31 8.49
N ASN A 525 -29.54 12.08 8.97
CA ASN A 525 -30.59 11.28 9.58
C ASN A 525 -30.50 11.33 11.12
N ASN A 526 -31.49 10.79 11.82
CA ASN A 526 -31.55 10.87 13.29
C ASN A 526 -30.28 10.34 14.00
N ALA A 527 -29.69 9.24 13.53
CA ALA A 527 -28.54 8.63 14.21
C ALA A 527 -27.28 9.50 14.08
N THR A 528 -27.00 10.01 12.90
CA THR A 528 -25.83 10.86 12.63
C THR A 528 -26.00 12.26 13.22
N GLN A 529 -27.23 12.78 13.31
CA GLN A 529 -27.54 13.98 14.08
C GLN A 529 -27.28 13.79 15.58
N THR A 530 -27.62 12.63 16.16
CA THR A 530 -27.27 12.32 17.54
C THR A 530 -25.76 12.27 17.73
N LEU A 531 -25.03 11.56 16.85
CA LEU A 531 -23.56 11.48 16.90
C LEU A 531 -22.90 12.87 16.84
N SER A 532 -23.39 13.76 15.97
CA SER A 532 -22.83 15.12 15.83
C SER A 532 -22.99 16.00 17.08
N LYS A 533 -23.90 15.66 17.99
CA LYS A 533 -24.18 16.40 19.23
C LYS A 533 -23.47 15.83 20.45
N VAL A 534 -22.73 14.72 20.28
CA VAL A 534 -21.97 14.11 21.36
C VAL A 534 -20.82 15.03 21.74
N VAL A 535 -20.71 15.34 23.03
CA VAL A 535 -19.63 16.16 23.59
C VAL A 535 -18.80 15.38 24.60
N ASP A 536 -17.54 15.78 24.75
CA ASP A 536 -16.65 15.34 25.82
C ASP A 536 -17.00 16.03 27.17
N ARG A 537 -16.13 15.87 28.17
CA ARG A 537 -16.33 16.43 29.53
C ARG A 537 -16.23 17.93 29.59
N ASP A 538 -15.42 18.50 28.70
CA ASP A 538 -15.17 19.93 28.61
C ASP A 538 -16.21 20.61 27.71
N GLY A 539 -17.12 19.81 27.13
CA GLY A 539 -18.21 20.26 26.27
C GLY A 539 -17.82 20.36 24.80
N ASN A 540 -16.65 19.88 24.40
CA ASN A 540 -16.22 19.90 23.00
C ASN A 540 -16.91 18.79 22.21
N VAL A 541 -17.27 19.06 20.96
CA VAL A 541 -17.85 18.06 20.06
C VAL A 541 -16.85 16.92 19.83
N LEU A 542 -17.29 15.68 20.07
CA LEU A 542 -16.42 14.51 20.01
C LEU A 542 -16.33 13.92 18.61
N TYR A 543 -17.48 13.65 17.95
CA TYR A 543 -17.50 12.88 16.70
C TYR A 543 -17.76 13.71 15.43
N GLY A 544 -18.24 14.94 15.58
CA GLY A 544 -18.48 15.87 14.47
C GLY A 544 -17.23 16.69 14.13
N SER A 545 -17.09 17.04 12.86
CA SER A 545 -16.14 18.07 12.42
C SER A 545 -16.64 19.46 12.78
N ILE A 546 -15.71 20.38 12.99
CA ILE A 546 -16.01 21.77 13.34
C ILE A 546 -15.22 22.73 12.43
N GLY A 547 -15.86 23.82 12.00
CA GLY A 547 -15.19 24.89 11.26
C GLY A 547 -14.24 25.70 12.13
N ARG A 548 -13.39 26.51 11.50
CA ARG A 548 -12.40 27.38 12.19
C ARG A 548 -13.03 28.41 13.13
N ASP A 549 -14.30 28.76 12.89
CA ASP A 549 -15.14 29.63 13.71
C ASP A 549 -15.86 28.88 14.84
N ASN A 550 -15.53 27.60 15.03
CA ASN A 550 -16.15 26.67 15.97
C ASN A 550 -17.63 26.37 15.68
N ILE A 551 -18.08 26.56 14.44
CA ILE A 551 -19.45 26.26 14.03
C ILE A 551 -19.48 24.95 13.23
N SER A 552 -20.50 24.13 13.50
CA SER A 552 -20.86 22.99 12.66
C SER A 552 -22.10 23.34 11.85
N VAL A 553 -21.97 23.35 10.52
CA VAL A 553 -23.08 23.60 9.59
C VAL A 553 -23.29 22.40 8.68
N ASN A 554 -24.53 22.19 8.25
CA ASN A 554 -24.81 21.20 7.22
C ASN A 554 -24.14 21.63 5.90
N TYR A 555 -23.47 20.69 5.27
CA TYR A 555 -23.04 20.80 3.89
C TYR A 555 -24.18 20.33 2.98
N LEU A 556 -24.50 21.09 1.93
CA LEU A 556 -25.58 20.78 0.99
C LEU A 556 -24.98 20.39 -0.36
N GLU A 557 -25.40 19.24 -0.89
CA GLU A 557 -24.93 18.74 -2.18
C GLU A 557 -26.04 17.97 -2.90
N LEU A 558 -26.28 18.26 -4.17
CA LEU A 558 -27.26 17.57 -5.03
C LEU A 558 -28.67 17.42 -4.40
N GLY A 559 -29.11 18.43 -3.64
CA GLY A 559 -30.41 18.42 -2.95
C GLY A 559 -30.45 17.58 -1.66
N SER A 560 -29.30 17.04 -1.23
CA SER A 560 -29.11 16.33 0.03
C SER A 560 -28.37 17.19 1.05
N ALA A 561 -28.63 16.94 2.33
CA ALA A 561 -27.94 17.60 3.45
C ALA A 561 -27.09 16.59 4.22
N PHE A 562 -25.83 16.97 4.46
CA PHE A 562 -24.84 16.13 5.09
C PHE A 562 -24.25 16.81 6.33
N LEU A 563 -23.97 15.98 7.34
CA LEU A 563 -23.08 16.29 8.46
C LEU A 563 -21.70 15.69 8.16
N ILE A 564 -20.64 16.25 8.72
CA ILE A 564 -19.29 15.74 8.53
C ILE A 564 -18.76 15.18 9.86
N GLY A 565 -18.39 13.92 9.89
CA GLY A 565 -17.69 13.29 11.01
C GLY A 565 -16.23 13.72 11.05
N THR A 566 -15.66 13.92 12.23
CA THR A 566 -14.26 14.36 12.40
C THR A 566 -13.27 13.36 11.81
N TYR A 567 -12.23 13.81 11.12
CA TYR A 567 -11.16 12.95 10.63
C TYR A 567 -10.13 12.58 11.71
N ALA A 568 -10.24 13.19 12.90
CA ALA A 568 -9.27 13.12 13.99
C ALA A 568 -8.80 11.69 14.30
N ASP A 569 -7.50 11.58 14.56
CA ASP A 569 -6.95 10.49 15.34
C ASP A 569 -7.21 10.70 16.84
N GLY A 570 -6.87 9.71 17.66
CA GLY A 570 -7.09 9.80 19.11
C GLY A 570 -8.52 9.46 19.56
N ILE A 571 -9.41 9.13 18.61
CA ILE A 571 -10.80 8.72 18.88
C ILE A 571 -11.01 7.28 18.41
N LEU A 572 -10.79 6.34 19.32
CA LEU A 572 -10.78 4.91 19.01
C LEU A 572 -12.13 4.43 18.45
N GLU A 573 -13.23 4.92 18.99
CA GLU A 573 -14.60 4.56 18.60
C GLU A 573 -14.85 4.84 17.12
N MET A 574 -14.35 5.99 16.64
CA MET A 574 -14.48 6.38 15.24
C MET A 574 -13.66 5.45 14.33
N ASN A 575 -12.45 5.07 14.75
CA ASN A 575 -11.63 4.13 14.00
C ASN A 575 -12.27 2.73 13.94
N LYS A 576 -12.86 2.26 15.06
CA LYS A 576 -13.64 1.01 15.12
C LYS A 576 -14.85 1.06 14.17
N MET A 577 -15.62 2.16 14.17
CA MET A 577 -16.80 2.33 13.32
C MET A 577 -16.46 2.28 11.83
N ARG A 578 -15.28 2.77 11.45
CA ARG A 578 -14.82 2.85 10.05
C ARG A 578 -14.23 1.54 9.55
N ILE A 579 -13.25 1.03 10.29
CA ILE A 579 -12.36 -0.01 9.77
C ILE A 579 -12.92 -1.42 9.98
N TYR A 580 -13.65 -1.70 11.07
CA TYR A 580 -14.12 -3.08 11.32
C TYR A 580 -15.23 -3.57 10.41
N PRO A 581 -16.28 -2.77 10.14
CA PRO A 581 -17.26 -3.14 9.13
C PRO A 581 -16.61 -3.31 7.76
N LEU A 582 -15.67 -2.41 7.40
CA LEU A 582 -14.93 -2.48 6.14
C LEU A 582 -14.09 -3.76 6.03
N ARG A 583 -13.23 -4.04 7.02
CA ARG A 583 -12.41 -5.26 7.10
C ARG A 583 -13.25 -6.51 6.95
N SER A 584 -14.31 -6.63 7.75
CA SER A 584 -15.16 -7.82 7.75
C SER A 584 -15.88 -7.99 6.41
N TYR A 585 -16.35 -6.89 5.82
CA TYR A 585 -16.98 -6.89 4.50
C TYR A 585 -16.01 -7.38 3.44
N LEU A 586 -14.80 -6.79 3.37
CA LEU A 586 -13.78 -7.14 2.39
C LEU A 586 -13.35 -8.59 2.53
N GLN A 587 -13.13 -9.07 3.75
CA GLN A 587 -12.78 -10.48 4.01
C GLN A 587 -13.87 -11.45 3.56
N GLY A 588 -15.15 -11.08 3.72
CA GLY A 588 -16.28 -11.86 3.22
C GLY A 588 -16.35 -11.83 1.69
N LEU A 589 -16.26 -10.63 1.09
CA LEU A 589 -16.29 -10.43 -0.35
C LEU A 589 -15.17 -11.19 -1.07
N ALA A 590 -13.97 -11.22 -0.48
CA ALA A 590 -12.82 -11.90 -1.08
C ALA A 590 -13.07 -13.40 -1.29
N VAL A 591 -13.87 -14.05 -0.43
CA VAL A 591 -14.19 -15.48 -0.56
C VAL A 591 -15.07 -15.77 -1.78
N ASP A 592 -15.89 -14.82 -2.21
CA ASP A 592 -16.78 -15.00 -3.38
C ASP A 592 -16.00 -14.84 -4.70
N PHE A 593 -14.89 -14.11 -4.69
CA PHE A 593 -14.08 -13.86 -5.89
C PHE A 593 -12.75 -14.61 -5.92
N ARG A 594 -12.23 -15.08 -4.79
CA ARG A 594 -10.96 -15.83 -4.68
C ARG A 594 -11.16 -17.16 -3.95
N GLY A 595 -10.13 -18.01 -3.97
CA GLY A 595 -10.14 -19.32 -3.32
C GLY A 595 -10.73 -20.43 -4.20
N SER A 596 -10.97 -21.62 -3.63
CA SER A 596 -11.28 -22.85 -4.37
C SER A 596 -12.61 -22.85 -5.15
N ARG A 597 -13.44 -21.81 -5.00
CA ARG A 597 -14.72 -21.64 -5.68
C ARG A 597 -14.95 -20.21 -6.21
N GLY A 598 -13.95 -19.33 -6.11
CA GLY A 598 -14.08 -17.94 -6.52
C GLY A 598 -14.02 -17.78 -8.03
N GLU A 599 -14.64 -16.72 -8.56
CA GLU A 599 -14.55 -16.33 -9.98
C GLU A 599 -13.89 -14.94 -10.14
N PRO A 600 -12.55 -14.83 -10.09
CA PRO A 600 -11.85 -13.55 -10.14
C PRO A 600 -12.21 -12.71 -11.37
N GLU A 601 -12.43 -13.36 -12.51
CA GLU A 601 -12.81 -12.72 -13.78
C GLU A 601 -14.12 -11.90 -13.70
N LYS A 602 -15.00 -12.19 -12.74
CA LYS A 602 -16.24 -11.42 -12.52
C LYS A 602 -16.02 -10.14 -11.72
N MET A 603 -14.84 -9.96 -11.13
CA MET A 603 -14.48 -8.76 -10.40
C MET A 603 -13.81 -7.74 -11.33
N ILE A 604 -14.50 -6.62 -11.55
CA ILE A 604 -13.93 -5.45 -12.22
C ILE A 604 -12.90 -4.80 -11.30
N ALA A 605 -13.27 -4.45 -10.07
CA ALA A 605 -12.38 -3.93 -9.04
C ALA A 605 -13.11 -3.80 -7.68
N VAL A 606 -12.34 -3.47 -6.65
CA VAL A 606 -12.79 -3.06 -5.31
C VAL A 606 -12.24 -1.66 -5.02
N SER A 607 -13.09 -0.76 -4.55
CA SER A 607 -12.72 0.59 -4.10
C SER A 607 -13.05 0.72 -2.61
N PRO A 608 -12.07 0.57 -1.70
CA PRO A 608 -12.34 0.67 -0.26
C PRO A 608 -12.46 2.13 0.22
N VAL A 609 -12.35 3.09 -0.69
CA VAL A 609 -12.26 4.53 -0.43
C VAL A 609 -13.20 5.31 -1.32
N HIS A 610 -14.03 6.14 -0.70
CA HIS A 610 -15.01 6.99 -1.36
C HIS A 610 -14.89 8.42 -0.83
N GLU A 611 -14.47 9.32 -1.72
CA GLU A 611 -14.35 10.77 -1.52
C GLU A 611 -13.80 11.09 -0.13
N GLN A 612 -12.57 10.65 0.13
CA GLN A 612 -11.90 10.91 1.39
C GLN A 612 -11.38 12.35 1.29
N GLU A 613 -12.14 13.26 1.87
CA GLU A 613 -11.88 14.69 1.84
C GLU A 613 -12.35 15.35 3.13
N ILE A 614 -11.67 16.41 3.54
CA ILE A 614 -12.18 17.27 4.60
C ILE A 614 -12.84 18.47 3.93
N ASN A 615 -14.17 18.48 3.96
CA ASN A 615 -15.01 19.53 3.39
C ASN A 615 -15.87 20.13 4.49
N VAL A 616 -15.28 21.05 5.26
CA VAL A 616 -15.95 21.80 6.32
C VAL A 616 -16.13 23.24 5.82
N ALA A 617 -17.36 23.75 5.85
CA ALA A 617 -17.66 25.06 5.27
C ALA A 617 -16.80 26.17 5.91
N GLY A 618 -16.19 27.00 5.07
CA GLY A 618 -15.36 28.12 5.51
C GLY A 618 -14.00 27.74 6.12
N SER A 619 -13.61 26.47 6.13
CA SER A 619 -12.31 26.00 6.62
C SER A 619 -11.65 24.93 5.75
N VAL A 620 -10.32 24.93 5.78
CA VAL A 620 -9.36 23.97 5.25
C VAL A 620 -9.04 23.15 6.48
N GLY A 621 -9.50 21.91 6.47
CA GLY A 621 -9.41 21.05 7.63
C GLY A 621 -10.55 21.18 8.63
N ASP A 622 -10.45 20.30 9.61
CA ASP A 622 -11.41 20.07 10.68
C ASP A 622 -10.79 20.55 12.00
N TYR A 623 -11.44 21.50 12.65
CA TYR A 623 -10.98 22.14 13.88
C TYR A 623 -11.51 21.43 15.13
N ASN A 624 -11.94 20.17 15.01
CA ASN A 624 -12.16 19.30 16.16
C ASN A 624 -10.93 19.30 17.09
N VAL A 625 -11.15 19.31 18.41
CA VAL A 625 -10.09 19.41 19.41
C VAL A 625 -9.03 18.30 19.26
N TYR A 626 -9.42 17.10 18.81
CA TYR A 626 -8.49 16.00 18.58
C TYR A 626 -7.66 16.17 17.29
N MET A 627 -8.16 16.89 16.28
CA MET A 627 -7.35 17.32 15.14
C MET A 627 -6.31 18.36 15.56
N ILE A 628 -6.68 19.33 16.40
CA ILE A 628 -5.75 20.33 16.94
C ILE A 628 -4.67 19.66 17.78
N ARG A 629 -5.06 18.70 18.65
CA ARG A 629 -4.11 17.88 19.41
C ARG A 629 -3.17 17.13 18.49
N GLY A 630 -3.69 16.44 17.47
CA GLY A 630 -2.83 15.73 16.54
C GLY A 630 -1.91 16.63 15.72
N PHE A 631 -2.34 17.86 15.38
CA PHE A 631 -1.48 18.86 14.74
C PHE A 631 -0.33 19.30 15.66
N ARG A 632 -0.62 19.48 16.95
CA ARG A 632 0.39 19.74 17.97
C ARG A 632 1.42 18.61 18.02
N GLU A 633 0.97 17.36 18.15
CA GLU A 633 1.86 16.18 18.19
C GLU A 633 2.71 16.07 16.92
N TYR A 634 2.11 16.34 15.76
CA TYR A 634 2.82 16.40 14.48
C TYR A 634 3.97 17.42 14.53
N LEU A 635 3.74 18.65 14.97
CA LEU A 635 4.80 19.65 15.08
C LEU A 635 5.81 19.35 16.18
N LEU A 636 5.39 18.79 17.32
CA LEU A 636 6.30 18.35 18.37
C LEU A 636 7.25 17.26 17.86
N SER A 637 6.76 16.34 17.01
CA SER A 637 7.60 15.32 16.40
C SER A 637 8.70 15.91 15.48
N LEU A 638 8.41 17.03 14.83
CA LEU A 638 9.33 17.71 13.91
C LEU A 638 10.30 18.67 14.62
N TYR A 639 9.82 19.39 15.63
CA TYR A 639 10.56 20.51 16.26
C TYR A 639 11.00 20.23 17.70
N GLY A 640 10.49 19.17 18.31
CA GLY A 640 10.89 18.65 19.63
C GLY A 640 10.36 19.42 20.84
N SER A 641 9.93 20.67 20.71
CA SER A 641 9.34 21.45 21.81
C SER A 641 8.51 22.64 21.33
N ILE A 642 7.62 23.15 22.19
CA ILE A 642 6.82 24.36 21.95
C ILE A 642 7.72 25.58 21.74
N GLU A 643 8.84 25.71 22.45
CA GLU A 643 9.76 26.84 22.28
C GLU A 643 10.37 26.86 20.87
N ASN A 644 10.70 25.69 20.31
CA ASN A 644 11.21 25.59 18.95
C ASN A 644 10.12 25.88 17.92
N ILE A 645 8.87 25.46 18.17
CA ILE A 645 7.71 25.80 17.33
C ILE A 645 7.50 27.32 17.32
N ASN A 646 7.43 27.95 18.50
CA ASN A 646 7.34 29.40 18.66
C ASN A 646 8.45 30.14 17.92
N LYS A 647 9.69 29.65 18.05
CA LYS A 647 10.84 30.22 17.35
C LYS A 647 10.74 30.08 15.82
N ARG A 648 10.23 28.95 15.29
CA ARG A 648 10.13 28.70 13.84
C ARG A 648 9.02 29.50 13.19
N PHE A 649 7.88 29.62 13.85
CA PHE A 649 6.64 30.15 13.25
C PHE A 649 6.24 31.52 13.78
N GLY A 650 6.93 32.05 14.79
CA GLY A 650 6.56 33.30 15.46
C GLY A 650 5.27 33.17 16.27
N THR A 651 4.89 31.95 16.66
CA THR A 651 3.80 31.69 17.61
C THR A 651 4.23 32.07 19.03
N ASN A 652 3.27 32.19 19.94
CA ASN A 652 3.48 32.65 21.32
C ASN A 652 2.81 31.76 22.37
N PHE A 653 2.64 30.47 22.09
CA PHE A 653 2.04 29.52 23.01
C PHE A 653 2.90 29.38 24.27
N ALA A 654 2.33 29.52 25.47
CA ALA A 654 3.10 29.38 26.70
C ALA A 654 3.43 27.91 27.03
N ASN A 655 2.59 26.99 26.57
CA ASN A 655 2.69 25.54 26.79
C ASN A 655 1.85 24.78 25.75
N GLU A 656 1.84 23.45 25.83
CA GLU A 656 1.13 22.56 24.91
C GLU A 656 -0.41 22.67 24.99
N ASP A 657 -0.99 23.12 26.11
CA ASP A 657 -2.44 23.26 26.29
C ASP A 657 -2.98 24.53 25.63
N GLU A 658 -2.13 25.54 25.39
CA GLU A 658 -2.48 26.77 24.68
C GLU A 658 -2.33 26.66 23.16
N PHE A 659 -1.82 25.53 22.65
CA PHE A 659 -1.59 25.31 21.23
C PHE A 659 -2.91 25.31 20.44
N ASP A 660 -2.94 25.99 19.30
CA ASP A 660 -4.10 26.03 18.40
C ASP A 660 -3.70 26.23 16.94
N ALA A 661 -4.60 25.90 16.01
CA ALA A 661 -4.41 26.13 14.58
C ALA A 661 -4.73 27.60 14.19
N PRO A 662 -4.27 28.09 13.03
CA PRO A 662 -4.64 29.41 12.50
C PRO A 662 -6.15 29.54 12.29
N ARG A 663 -6.73 30.67 12.67
CA ARG A 663 -8.18 30.93 12.57
C ARG A 663 -8.52 32.27 11.93
N TYR A 664 -7.64 33.26 12.03
CA TYR A 664 -7.94 34.64 11.67
C TYR A 664 -8.22 34.81 10.17
N ASP A 665 -9.42 35.30 9.81
CA ASP A 665 -9.76 35.65 8.44
C ASP A 665 -9.25 37.06 8.09
N PRO A 666 -8.28 37.22 7.19
CA PRO A 666 -7.86 38.56 6.77
C PRO A 666 -8.97 39.32 6.02
N LYS A 667 -10.02 38.65 5.53
CA LYS A 667 -11.15 39.29 4.83
C LYS A 667 -12.21 39.88 5.76
N LYS A 668 -12.23 39.50 7.05
CA LYS A 668 -13.20 40.04 8.03
C LYS A 668 -12.87 41.47 8.48
N ASP A 669 -11.66 41.96 8.19
CA ASP A 669 -11.17 43.32 8.46
C ASP A 669 -11.36 43.78 9.92
N ASP A 670 -11.28 42.85 10.88
CA ASP A 670 -11.22 43.14 12.32
C ASP A 670 -9.84 42.72 12.88
N PRO A 671 -8.86 43.63 12.99
CA PRO A 671 -7.55 43.31 13.51
C PRO A 671 -7.54 42.85 14.97
N SER A 672 -8.62 43.09 15.73
CA SER A 672 -8.70 42.70 17.15
C SER A 672 -8.88 41.19 17.36
N GLU A 673 -9.34 40.47 16.33
CA GLU A 673 -9.45 38.99 16.35
C GLU A 673 -8.15 38.28 15.98
N CYS A 674 -7.12 39.01 15.52
CA CYS A 674 -5.85 38.43 15.07
C CYS A 674 -4.90 38.14 16.25
N ARG A 675 -4.54 36.88 16.48
CA ARG A 675 -3.62 36.47 17.56
C ARG A 675 -2.14 36.67 17.21
N GLY A 676 -1.86 37.19 16.02
CA GLY A 676 -0.51 37.40 15.48
C GLY A 676 -0.42 36.98 14.02
N GLN A 677 0.69 37.30 13.35
CA GLN A 677 0.87 36.97 11.93
C GLN A 677 0.73 35.45 11.66
N TRP A 678 1.18 34.62 12.60
CA TRP A 678 1.07 33.16 12.53
C TRP A 678 -0.37 32.66 12.38
N ASP A 679 -1.33 33.40 12.94
CA ASP A 679 -2.75 33.06 12.99
C ASP A 679 -3.49 33.34 11.67
N THR A 680 -2.81 34.01 10.73
CA THR A 680 -3.40 34.41 9.45
C THR A 680 -3.73 33.21 8.59
N TYR A 681 -5.02 33.04 8.34
CA TYR A 681 -5.55 31.94 7.54
C TYR A 681 -5.19 32.10 6.06
N GLY A 682 -4.58 31.07 5.45
CA GLY A 682 -4.19 31.08 4.03
C GLY A 682 -2.90 31.84 3.69
N GLY A 683 -2.18 32.39 4.68
CA GLY A 683 -1.08 33.33 4.43
C GLY A 683 0.15 33.21 5.31
N SER A 684 0.21 32.24 6.23
CA SER A 684 1.36 32.02 7.12
C SER A 684 2.02 30.65 6.90
N ASP A 685 3.32 30.52 7.20
CA ASP A 685 4.03 29.23 7.21
C ASP A 685 3.36 28.21 8.15
N PHE A 686 2.79 28.69 9.26
CA PHE A 686 2.09 27.86 10.23
C PHE A 686 0.77 27.31 9.66
N PHE A 687 0.06 28.09 8.84
CA PHE A 687 -1.10 27.63 8.06
C PHE A 687 -0.72 26.56 7.02
N THR A 688 0.42 26.70 6.37
CA THR A 688 0.93 25.66 5.47
C THR A 688 1.09 24.33 6.22
N GLN A 689 1.66 24.35 7.43
CA GLN A 689 1.79 23.14 8.25
C GLN A 689 0.44 22.56 8.67
N TRP A 690 -0.54 23.40 9.01
CA TRP A 690 -1.91 22.96 9.30
C TRP A 690 -2.55 22.26 8.09
N SER A 691 -2.39 22.82 6.90
CA SER A 691 -2.87 22.22 5.65
C SER A 691 -2.19 20.88 5.36
N LEU A 692 -0.88 20.78 5.58
CA LEU A 692 -0.11 19.55 5.40
C LEU A 692 -0.54 18.46 6.38
N TYR A 693 -0.74 18.80 7.66
CA TYR A 693 -1.23 17.86 8.67
C TYR A 693 -2.64 17.36 8.33
N THR A 694 -3.53 18.27 7.94
CA THR A 694 -4.90 17.92 7.53
C THR A 694 -4.87 16.94 6.35
N ARG A 695 -4.02 17.20 5.35
CA ARG A 695 -3.83 16.31 4.20
C ARG A 695 -3.22 14.96 4.60
N PHE A 696 -2.26 14.96 5.53
CA PHE A 696 -1.66 13.75 6.09
C PHE A 696 -2.73 12.83 6.70
N ILE A 697 -3.68 13.37 7.48
CA ILE A 697 -4.73 12.56 8.09
C ILE A 697 -5.63 11.91 7.03
N VAL A 698 -5.97 12.63 5.95
CA VAL A 698 -6.73 12.04 4.84
C VAL A 698 -5.93 10.92 4.17
N ASN A 699 -4.63 11.13 3.91
CA ASN A 699 -3.74 10.09 3.36
C ASN A 699 -3.74 8.84 4.24
N LYS A 700 -3.62 9.03 5.56
CA LYS A 700 -3.64 7.93 6.53
C LYS A 700 -4.93 7.12 6.43
N ARG A 701 -6.10 7.76 6.31
CA ARG A 701 -7.39 7.05 6.15
C ARG A 701 -7.47 6.25 4.86
N ILE A 702 -6.91 6.77 3.78
CA ILE A 702 -6.80 6.05 2.51
C ILE A 702 -5.92 4.80 2.68
N MET A 703 -4.74 4.95 3.30
CA MET A 703 -3.81 3.83 3.54
C MET A 703 -4.41 2.76 4.44
N GLU A 704 -5.14 3.14 5.50
CA GLU A 704 -5.84 2.20 6.37
C GLU A 704 -6.88 1.38 5.60
N ALA A 705 -7.63 1.99 4.69
CA ALA A 705 -8.63 1.30 3.87
C ALA A 705 -7.97 0.37 2.82
N TYR A 706 -6.90 0.80 2.17
CA TYR A 706 -6.13 -0.05 1.25
C TYR A 706 -5.47 -1.23 1.96
N ARG A 707 -4.91 -1.01 3.15
CA ARG A 707 -4.41 -2.10 3.99
C ARG A 707 -5.47 -3.17 4.19
N GLU A 708 -6.71 -2.81 4.53
CA GLU A 708 -7.76 -3.82 4.75
C GLU A 708 -8.12 -4.60 3.47
N ALA A 709 -8.11 -3.97 2.30
CA ALA A 709 -8.36 -4.67 1.04
C ALA A 709 -7.23 -5.64 0.68
N LEU A 710 -5.97 -5.22 0.87
CA LEU A 710 -4.79 -6.07 0.68
C LEU A 710 -4.78 -7.26 1.65
N LEU A 711 -5.10 -7.03 2.94
CA LEU A 711 -5.20 -8.07 3.96
C LEU A 711 -6.37 -9.04 3.72
N ALA A 712 -7.47 -8.57 3.14
CA ALA A 712 -8.57 -9.42 2.70
C ALA A 712 -8.18 -10.31 1.50
N GLY A 713 -7.09 -9.99 0.81
CA GLY A 713 -6.55 -10.76 -0.30
C GLY A 713 -6.87 -10.20 -1.68
N PHE A 714 -7.28 -8.93 -1.81
CA PHE A 714 -7.38 -8.31 -3.13
C PHE A 714 -5.99 -7.86 -3.59
N PRO A 715 -5.50 -8.29 -4.77
CA PRO A 715 -4.19 -7.84 -5.27
C PRO A 715 -4.23 -6.38 -5.74
N PRO A 716 -3.08 -5.66 -5.76
CA PRO A 716 -3.02 -4.21 -5.95
C PRO A 716 -3.77 -3.65 -7.17
N GLU A 717 -3.67 -4.29 -8.35
CA GLU A 717 -4.33 -3.80 -9.58
C GLU A 717 -5.85 -4.04 -9.63
N SER A 718 -6.39 -4.71 -8.61
CA SER A 718 -7.83 -4.85 -8.39
C SER A 718 -8.38 -3.82 -7.40
N ILE A 719 -7.51 -3.13 -6.64
CA ILE A 719 -7.88 -2.11 -5.68
C ILE A 719 -7.80 -0.75 -6.36
N ASN A 720 -8.88 0.02 -6.29
CA ASN A 720 -8.98 1.36 -6.85
C ASN A 720 -9.39 2.38 -5.79
N ALA A 721 -9.47 3.64 -6.19
CA ALA A 721 -10.12 4.68 -5.41
C ALA A 721 -11.36 5.23 -6.10
N HIS A 722 -12.18 5.89 -5.32
CA HIS A 722 -13.16 6.83 -5.81
C HIS A 722 -12.87 8.17 -5.13
N GLN A 723 -11.97 8.96 -5.71
CA GLN A 723 -11.59 10.30 -5.25
C GLN A 723 -11.93 11.37 -6.29
N ILE A 724 -12.16 12.60 -5.85
CA ILE A 724 -12.36 13.74 -6.77
C ILE A 724 -11.03 14.49 -6.90
N PRO A 725 -10.48 14.64 -8.12
CA PRO A 725 -9.28 15.45 -8.35
C PRO A 725 -9.44 16.89 -7.84
N GLU A 726 -8.39 17.43 -7.21
CA GLU A 726 -8.38 18.83 -6.73
C GLU A 726 -8.55 19.82 -7.90
N GLY A 727 -9.34 20.87 -7.67
CA GLY A 727 -9.55 21.95 -8.65
C GLY A 727 -10.41 21.60 -9.86
N ASP A 728 -10.81 20.34 -10.05
CA ASP A 728 -11.11 19.86 -11.40
C ASP A 728 -12.39 19.03 -11.57
N ALA A 729 -13.49 19.36 -10.87
CA ALA A 729 -14.85 18.98 -11.32
C ALA A 729 -16.01 19.74 -10.66
N VAL A 730 -15.76 20.57 -9.65
CA VAL A 730 -16.81 20.85 -8.65
C VAL A 730 -17.00 22.33 -8.31
N SER A 731 -16.04 23.20 -8.62
CA SER A 731 -16.11 24.64 -8.33
C SER A 731 -17.14 25.33 -9.23
N GLY A 732 -18.40 25.25 -8.82
CA GLY A 732 -19.54 25.89 -9.49
C GLY A 732 -20.86 25.15 -9.33
N PHE A 733 -20.86 23.83 -9.06
CA PHE A 733 -22.09 23.03 -8.95
C PHE A 733 -22.35 22.43 -7.55
N LEU A 734 -21.32 22.17 -6.74
CA LEU A 734 -21.47 21.57 -5.38
C LEU A 734 -21.19 22.54 -4.22
N GLY A 735 -21.34 23.86 -4.41
CA GLY A 735 -21.18 24.86 -3.35
C GLY A 735 -19.74 25.32 -3.11
N GLU A 736 -19.46 25.91 -1.93
CA GLU A 736 -18.23 26.64 -1.52
C GLU A 736 -16.93 25.79 -1.53
N ALA A 737 -16.56 25.25 -2.69
CA ALA A 737 -15.50 24.26 -2.91
C ALA A 737 -14.05 24.81 -2.85
N ASP A 738 -13.82 26.02 -2.32
CA ASP A 738 -12.51 26.68 -2.32
C ASP A 738 -11.56 26.17 -1.21
N THR A 739 -12.00 25.26 -0.33
CA THR A 739 -11.23 24.78 0.84
C THR A 739 -11.06 23.25 0.94
N ARG A 740 -11.45 22.52 -0.12
CA ARG A 740 -11.34 21.04 -0.18
C ARG A 740 -9.88 20.58 -0.26
N LEU A 741 -9.55 19.54 0.51
CA LEU A 741 -8.31 18.77 0.38
C LEU A 741 -8.65 17.33 -0.04
N SER A 742 -8.23 16.91 -1.22
CA SER A 742 -8.46 15.55 -1.73
C SER A 742 -7.16 15.01 -2.31
N PRO A 743 -6.42 14.20 -1.54
CA PRO A 743 -5.04 13.87 -1.88
C PRO A 743 -4.95 12.74 -2.91
N ILE A 744 -5.29 13.07 -4.14
CA ILE A 744 -5.20 12.21 -5.31
C ILE A 744 -3.77 11.68 -5.53
N GLU A 745 -2.76 12.40 -5.08
CA GLU A 745 -1.36 11.98 -5.22
C GLU A 745 -1.09 10.75 -4.35
N ALA A 746 -1.67 10.65 -3.14
CA ALA A 746 -1.53 9.47 -2.29
C ALA A 746 -2.12 8.21 -2.94
N VAL A 747 -3.24 8.35 -3.65
CA VAL A 747 -3.84 7.27 -4.46
C VAL A 747 -2.92 6.90 -5.63
N THR A 748 -2.28 7.88 -6.26
CA THR A 748 -1.44 7.66 -7.44
C THR A 748 -0.11 6.96 -7.10
N VAL A 749 0.45 7.21 -5.92
CA VAL A 749 1.78 6.69 -5.50
C VAL A 749 1.73 5.43 -4.63
N CYS A 750 0.55 5.01 -4.15
CA CYS A 750 0.43 3.90 -3.21
C CYS A 750 0.74 2.51 -3.80
N GLY A 751 0.89 2.41 -5.13
CA GLY A 751 1.18 1.15 -5.82
C GLY A 751 -0.05 0.25 -6.06
N THR A 752 -1.27 0.75 -5.85
CA THR A 752 -2.52 0.14 -6.32
C THR A 752 -2.97 0.77 -7.64
N ALA A 753 -4.04 0.23 -8.26
CA ALA A 753 -4.66 0.90 -9.38
C ALA A 753 -5.35 2.22 -8.95
N TYR A 754 -5.63 3.06 -9.95
CA TYR A 754 -6.17 4.41 -9.77
C TYR A 754 -7.66 4.50 -10.08
N GLY A 755 -8.39 5.35 -9.36
CA GLY A 755 -9.76 5.68 -9.73
C GLY A 755 -10.23 7.02 -9.20
N GLY A 756 -11.35 7.50 -9.73
CA GLY A 756 -11.86 8.81 -9.36
C GLY A 756 -13.23 9.17 -9.89
N THR A 757 -13.54 10.46 -9.80
CA THR A 757 -14.81 11.05 -10.21
C THR A 757 -14.57 12.26 -11.08
N ARG A 758 -15.33 12.36 -12.18
CA ARG A 758 -15.26 13.52 -13.08
C ARG A 758 -16.53 13.76 -13.86
N TYR A 759 -17.02 14.99 -13.79
CA TYR A 759 -18.09 15.51 -14.64
C TYR A 759 -17.54 16.55 -15.62
N GLY A 760 -18.09 16.67 -16.83
CA GLY A 760 -17.63 17.66 -17.82
C GLY A 760 -16.76 17.09 -18.91
N LEU A 761 -16.47 17.92 -19.93
CA LEU A 761 -15.51 17.63 -20.98
C LEU A 761 -14.10 18.08 -20.57
N PHE A 762 -13.12 17.19 -20.66
CA PHE A 762 -11.73 17.45 -20.29
C PHE A 762 -10.70 16.81 -21.24
N TYR A 763 -11.15 16.02 -22.22
CA TYR A 763 -10.26 15.30 -23.15
C TYR A 763 -9.37 16.20 -24.04
N ASN A 764 -9.69 17.50 -24.16
CA ASN A 764 -8.90 18.47 -24.91
C ASN A 764 -7.78 19.12 -24.07
N ASP A 765 -7.76 18.91 -22.75
CA ASP A 765 -6.68 19.40 -21.90
C ASP A 765 -5.58 18.34 -21.79
N GLU A 766 -4.40 18.64 -22.31
CA GLU A 766 -3.25 17.73 -22.27
C GLU A 766 -2.70 17.51 -20.86
N ASN A 767 -3.09 18.31 -19.86
CA ASN A 767 -2.63 18.18 -18.48
C ASN A 767 -3.73 17.70 -17.52
N ASN A 768 -4.83 17.15 -18.05
CA ASN A 768 -5.89 16.63 -17.20
C ASN A 768 -5.42 15.44 -16.32
N PHE A 769 -6.12 15.22 -15.21
CA PHE A 769 -5.80 14.18 -14.22
C PHE A 769 -5.65 12.77 -14.82
N LEU A 770 -6.46 12.42 -15.83
CA LEU A 770 -6.42 11.09 -16.45
C LEU A 770 -5.12 10.90 -17.23
N ASN A 771 -4.69 11.92 -17.96
CA ASN A 771 -3.40 11.87 -18.66
C ASN A 771 -2.24 11.74 -17.68
N GLN A 772 -2.29 12.46 -16.56
CA GLN A 772 -1.26 12.39 -15.53
C GLN A 772 -1.20 10.99 -14.90
N ALA A 773 -2.34 10.41 -14.52
CA ALA A 773 -2.41 9.04 -14.03
C ALA A 773 -1.90 8.03 -15.08
N TYR A 774 -2.32 8.16 -16.34
CA TYR A 774 -1.92 7.27 -17.43
C TYR A 774 -0.40 7.33 -17.71
N LYS A 775 0.18 8.54 -17.73
CA LYS A 775 1.63 8.74 -17.86
C LYS A 775 2.39 8.19 -16.67
N ALA A 776 1.81 8.25 -15.46
CA ALA A 776 2.30 7.60 -14.26
C ALA A 776 1.98 6.09 -14.20
N GLY A 777 1.75 5.45 -15.35
CA GLY A 777 1.66 4.00 -15.46
C GLY A 777 0.28 3.39 -15.17
N HIS A 778 -0.70 4.20 -14.75
CA HIS A 778 -2.02 3.72 -14.39
C HIS A 778 -2.85 3.36 -15.62
N THR A 779 -3.19 2.08 -15.74
CA THR A 779 -3.82 1.51 -16.94
C THR A 779 -5.06 0.69 -16.61
N ASN A 780 -5.46 0.68 -15.34
CA ASN A 780 -6.63 -0.01 -14.82
C ASN A 780 -7.59 0.95 -14.11
N ILE A 781 -7.86 2.09 -14.75
CA ILE A 781 -8.55 3.22 -14.15
C ILE A 781 -10.06 2.98 -14.07
N THR A 782 -10.67 3.28 -12.93
CA THR A 782 -12.13 3.19 -12.75
C THR A 782 -12.71 4.54 -12.37
N LEU A 783 -13.75 4.98 -13.08
CA LEU A 783 -14.52 6.16 -12.66
C LEU A 783 -15.81 5.74 -11.97
N GLY A 784 -15.87 5.99 -10.66
CA GLY A 784 -17.00 5.66 -9.78
C GLY A 784 -18.18 6.59 -9.99
N GLU A 785 -17.92 7.82 -10.46
CA GLU A 785 -18.94 8.74 -10.94
C GLU A 785 -18.43 9.52 -12.15
N TYR A 786 -19.11 9.36 -13.27
CA TYR A 786 -18.75 10.03 -14.52
C TYR A 786 -19.97 10.53 -15.29
N GLY A 787 -19.84 11.72 -15.87
CA GLY A 787 -20.74 12.19 -16.93
C GLY A 787 -20.14 13.36 -17.71
N SER A 788 -20.09 13.27 -19.03
CA SER A 788 -19.56 14.35 -19.90
C SER A 788 -20.34 15.65 -19.80
N ILE A 789 -21.62 15.57 -19.34
CA ILE A 789 -22.62 16.66 -19.24
C ILE A 789 -22.81 17.48 -20.53
N THR A 790 -22.28 17.02 -21.66
CA THR A 790 -22.48 17.65 -22.96
C THR A 790 -23.81 17.18 -23.58
N THR A 791 -24.43 18.07 -24.34
CA THR A 791 -25.58 17.71 -25.19
C THR A 791 -25.15 17.23 -26.59
N SER A 792 -23.86 17.32 -26.91
CA SER A 792 -23.28 16.86 -28.17
C SER A 792 -22.90 15.38 -28.09
N ARG A 793 -23.45 14.58 -29.02
CA ARG A 793 -23.13 13.15 -29.14
C ARG A 793 -21.68 12.91 -29.54
N ASP A 794 -21.16 13.76 -30.41
CA ASP A 794 -19.79 13.62 -30.93
C ASP A 794 -18.76 13.94 -29.85
N GLU A 795 -19.02 14.95 -29.02
CA GLU A 795 -18.14 15.28 -27.89
C GLU A 795 -18.16 14.19 -26.81
N ALA A 796 -19.34 13.64 -26.50
CA ALA A 796 -19.45 12.51 -25.57
C ALA A 796 -18.67 11.28 -26.08
N LEU A 797 -18.78 10.97 -27.39
CA LEU A 797 -18.02 9.89 -28.02
C LEU A 797 -16.51 10.15 -28.03
N ASN A 798 -16.08 11.37 -28.36
CA ASN A 798 -14.66 11.74 -28.36
C ASN A 798 -14.05 11.60 -26.96
N GLN A 799 -14.75 12.06 -25.92
CA GLN A 799 -14.30 11.87 -24.55
C GLN A 799 -14.25 10.39 -24.15
N LEU A 800 -15.27 9.60 -24.51
CA LEU A 800 -15.27 8.17 -24.23
C LEU A 800 -14.08 7.45 -24.90
N ARG A 801 -13.76 7.78 -26.16
CA ARG A 801 -12.58 7.25 -26.86
C ARG A 801 -11.27 7.67 -26.21
N TYR A 802 -11.19 8.92 -25.78
CA TYR A 802 -10.04 9.42 -25.02
C TYR A 802 -9.85 8.60 -23.74
N MET A 803 -10.90 8.44 -22.93
CA MET A 803 -10.84 7.65 -21.70
C MET A 803 -10.47 6.18 -21.96
N TRP A 804 -11.11 5.55 -22.96
CA TRP A 804 -10.86 4.16 -23.34
C TRP A 804 -9.39 3.92 -23.75
N SER A 805 -8.77 4.87 -24.46
CA SER A 805 -7.36 4.80 -24.85
C SER A 805 -6.37 5.19 -23.74
N HIS A 806 -6.82 5.88 -22.70
CA HIS A 806 -6.00 6.36 -21.57
C HIS A 806 -6.26 5.57 -20.29
N GLY A 807 -6.33 4.25 -20.40
CA GLY A 807 -6.30 3.36 -19.23
C GLY A 807 -7.62 3.16 -18.49
N VAL A 808 -8.72 3.82 -18.89
CA VAL A 808 -10.02 3.60 -18.24
C VAL A 808 -10.58 2.22 -18.60
N ARG A 809 -10.91 1.43 -17.58
CA ARG A 809 -11.49 0.08 -17.67
C ARG A 809 -12.97 0.07 -17.30
N PHE A 810 -13.43 0.97 -16.42
CA PHE A 810 -14.82 1.00 -15.96
C PHE A 810 -15.35 2.42 -15.80
N LEU A 811 -16.61 2.62 -16.20
CA LEU A 811 -17.38 3.85 -15.96
C LEU A 811 -18.73 3.54 -15.31
N HIS A 812 -18.93 4.06 -14.10
CA HIS A 812 -20.28 4.24 -13.56
C HIS A 812 -20.81 5.61 -13.95
N MET A 813 -21.83 5.64 -14.79
CA MET A 813 -22.38 6.87 -15.32
C MET A 813 -23.44 7.50 -14.43
N ILE A 814 -23.21 8.76 -14.07
CA ILE A 814 -24.12 9.64 -13.32
C ILE A 814 -24.19 10.97 -14.07
N ILE A 815 -25.41 11.48 -14.26
CA ILE A 815 -25.63 12.83 -14.80
C ILE A 815 -26.23 13.65 -13.66
N PRO A 816 -25.46 14.58 -13.07
CA PRO A 816 -25.84 15.28 -11.84
C PRO A 816 -26.84 16.41 -12.14
N MET A 817 -27.97 16.06 -12.75
CA MET A 817 -29.03 16.99 -13.16
C MET A 817 -30.41 16.39 -12.83
N ASP A 818 -31.44 17.22 -12.74
CA ASP A 818 -32.81 16.73 -12.61
C ASP A 818 -33.16 15.84 -13.79
N THR A 819 -33.55 14.59 -13.52
CA THR A 819 -33.94 13.57 -14.51
C THR A 819 -35.05 14.02 -15.46
N ASN A 820 -35.86 15.01 -15.06
CA ASN A 820 -36.94 15.55 -15.88
C ASN A 820 -36.47 16.65 -16.85
N SER A 821 -35.30 17.24 -16.61
CA SER A 821 -34.78 18.35 -17.40
C SER A 821 -34.46 17.94 -18.86
N PRO A 822 -34.65 18.83 -19.84
CA PRO A 822 -34.18 18.61 -21.22
C PRO A 822 -32.68 18.34 -21.33
N GLU A 823 -31.88 18.97 -20.48
CA GLU A 823 -30.42 18.87 -20.40
C GLU A 823 -29.99 17.46 -19.97
N TYR A 824 -30.60 16.92 -18.91
CA TYR A 824 -30.37 15.53 -18.48
C TYR A 824 -30.70 14.55 -19.61
N LYS A 825 -31.87 14.68 -20.22
CA LYS A 825 -32.33 13.78 -21.30
C LYS A 825 -31.41 13.82 -22.51
N SER A 826 -30.87 15.00 -22.82
CA SER A 826 -29.96 15.20 -23.96
C SER A 826 -28.57 14.62 -23.66
N SER A 827 -28.02 14.91 -22.48
CA SER A 827 -26.74 14.34 -22.02
C SER A 827 -26.79 12.82 -21.93
N LYS A 828 -27.86 12.26 -21.37
CA LYS A 828 -28.08 10.80 -21.28
C LYS A 828 -28.07 10.14 -22.65
N LYS A 829 -28.74 10.75 -23.63
CA LYS A 829 -28.72 10.25 -25.02
C LYS A 829 -27.33 10.35 -25.66
N GLY A 830 -26.55 11.38 -25.30
CA GLY A 830 -25.15 11.51 -25.70
C GLY A 830 -24.30 10.34 -25.22
N GLU A 831 -24.37 10.06 -23.91
CA GLU A 831 -23.65 8.94 -23.28
C GLU A 831 -24.09 7.57 -23.81
N GLU A 832 -25.41 7.34 -23.92
CA GLU A 832 -25.94 6.11 -24.50
C GLU A 832 -25.47 5.93 -25.95
N TYR A 833 -25.45 7.00 -26.76
CA TYR A 833 -24.92 6.95 -28.12
C TYR A 833 -23.44 6.59 -28.14
N ALA A 834 -22.63 7.24 -27.29
CA ALA A 834 -21.20 6.99 -27.21
C ALA A 834 -20.89 5.52 -26.85
N ILE A 835 -21.53 5.00 -25.80
CA ILE A 835 -21.36 3.61 -25.36
C ILE A 835 -21.85 2.61 -26.40
N ASN A 836 -23.03 2.81 -26.99
CA ASN A 836 -23.53 1.90 -28.02
C ASN A 836 -22.59 1.89 -29.23
N THR A 837 -22.05 3.04 -29.63
CA THR A 837 -21.10 3.13 -30.75
C THR A 837 -19.81 2.36 -30.44
N LEU A 838 -19.21 2.57 -29.26
CA LEU A 838 -18.01 1.82 -28.85
C LEU A 838 -18.29 0.31 -28.75
N GLN A 839 -19.49 -0.08 -28.29
CA GLN A 839 -19.92 -1.47 -28.19
C GLN A 839 -20.17 -2.12 -29.56
N GLU A 840 -20.68 -1.39 -30.54
CA GLU A 840 -20.86 -1.84 -31.93
C GLU A 840 -19.51 -2.02 -32.64
N GLU A 841 -18.54 -1.15 -32.36
CA GLU A 841 -17.17 -1.28 -32.86
C GLU A 841 -16.43 -2.48 -32.25
N ASN A 842 -16.74 -2.80 -30.98
CA ASN A 842 -16.26 -3.98 -30.26
C ASN A 842 -14.75 -4.20 -30.39
N GLN A 843 -13.95 -3.16 -30.20
CA GLN A 843 -12.49 -3.22 -30.27
C GLN A 843 -11.89 -3.52 -28.90
N PRO A 844 -10.82 -4.35 -28.82
CA PRO A 844 -10.12 -4.61 -27.57
C PRO A 844 -9.37 -3.38 -27.08
N ARG A 845 -9.36 -3.17 -25.77
CA ARG A 845 -8.54 -2.15 -25.12
C ARG A 845 -7.09 -2.64 -25.05
N THR A 846 -6.14 -2.01 -25.76
CA THR A 846 -4.77 -2.53 -25.93
C THR A 846 -3.73 -1.91 -24.99
N VAL A 847 -4.14 -1.19 -23.95
CA VAL A 847 -3.21 -0.40 -23.11
C VAL A 847 -2.19 -1.24 -22.32
N ASN A 848 -2.48 -2.51 -22.03
CA ASN A 848 -1.62 -3.44 -21.27
C ASN A 848 -1.35 -4.76 -22.00
N THR A 849 -1.76 -4.88 -23.26
CA THR A 849 -1.75 -6.16 -23.97
C THR A 849 -1.01 -6.06 -25.31
N GLY A 850 -0.59 -7.22 -25.81
CA GLY A 850 0.07 -7.37 -27.10
C GLY A 850 1.39 -8.13 -27.01
N ILE A 851 1.97 -8.23 -25.81
CA ILE A 851 3.21 -8.98 -25.56
C ILE A 851 3.12 -9.70 -24.22
N THR A 852 3.55 -10.96 -24.20
CA THR A 852 4.01 -11.66 -22.98
C THR A 852 5.53 -11.80 -23.04
N LYS A 853 6.23 -11.66 -21.90
CA LYS A 853 7.72 -11.64 -21.88
C LYS A 853 8.36 -12.57 -20.87
N GLY A 854 7.62 -12.97 -19.85
CA GLY A 854 8.10 -13.81 -18.76
C GLY A 854 6.96 -14.66 -18.22
N ALA A 855 7.29 -15.85 -17.75
CA ALA A 855 6.38 -16.68 -16.97
C ALA A 855 7.12 -17.37 -15.84
N ALA A 856 6.43 -17.62 -14.73
CA ALA A 856 6.99 -18.34 -13.60
C ALA A 856 5.95 -19.27 -12.97
N ALA A 857 6.32 -20.55 -12.83
CA ALA A 857 5.50 -21.57 -12.19
C ALA A 857 5.49 -21.39 -10.67
N TYR A 858 4.30 -21.32 -10.07
CA TYR A 858 4.15 -21.33 -8.61
C TYR A 858 3.41 -22.57 -8.13
N GLU A 859 4.05 -23.31 -7.22
CA GLU A 859 3.44 -24.38 -6.45
C GLU A 859 3.79 -24.18 -4.97
N GLY A 860 2.79 -23.93 -4.12
CA GLY A 860 3.03 -23.71 -2.70
C GLY A 860 1.77 -23.33 -1.94
N ASN A 861 1.72 -23.63 -0.65
CA ASN A 861 0.58 -23.29 0.24
C ASN A 861 -0.79 -23.79 -0.29
N GLY A 862 -0.81 -24.91 -1.02
CA GLY A 862 -2.02 -25.45 -1.64
C GLY A 862 -2.51 -24.69 -2.89
N LEU A 863 -1.73 -23.72 -3.38
CA LEU A 863 -1.98 -23.02 -4.64
C LEU A 863 -1.06 -23.54 -5.74
N LYS A 864 -1.57 -23.49 -6.98
CA LYS A 864 -0.87 -23.91 -8.20
C LYS A 864 -1.33 -23.05 -9.37
N PHE A 865 -0.44 -22.21 -9.90
CA PHE A 865 -0.72 -21.30 -11.01
C PHE A 865 0.57 -20.83 -11.68
N ASP A 866 0.45 -20.26 -12.88
CA ASP A 866 1.54 -19.57 -13.56
C ASP A 866 1.42 -18.05 -13.33
N ILE A 867 2.52 -17.35 -13.10
CA ILE A 867 2.57 -15.88 -13.12
C ILE A 867 3.07 -15.47 -14.49
N VAL A 868 2.25 -14.75 -15.26
CA VAL A 868 2.62 -14.25 -16.58
C VAL A 868 2.83 -12.75 -16.53
N GLN A 869 3.90 -12.31 -17.18
CA GLN A 869 4.19 -10.91 -17.40
C GLN A 869 3.62 -10.45 -18.74
N MET A 870 2.80 -9.41 -18.69
CA MET A 870 2.15 -8.80 -19.85
C MET A 870 2.55 -7.34 -20.02
N SER A 871 2.62 -6.89 -21.26
CA SER A 871 2.81 -5.48 -21.59
C SER A 871 2.25 -5.14 -22.97
N ARG A 872 2.25 -3.86 -23.32
CA ARG A 872 1.94 -3.37 -24.67
C ARG A 872 3.19 -3.32 -25.55
N PRO A 873 3.06 -3.47 -26.88
CA PRO A 873 4.16 -3.24 -27.81
C PRO A 873 4.68 -1.81 -27.76
N SER A 874 5.96 -1.64 -28.10
CA SER A 874 6.58 -0.33 -28.15
C SER A 874 6.27 0.38 -29.47
N ASP A 875 5.53 1.49 -29.41
CA ASP A 875 5.29 2.31 -30.61
C ASP A 875 6.51 3.19 -30.96
N ASN A 876 7.37 3.51 -29.98
CA ASN A 876 8.56 4.37 -30.10
C ASN A 876 9.75 3.94 -29.20
N GLY A 877 9.87 2.65 -28.88
CA GLY A 877 10.87 2.12 -27.94
C GLY A 877 10.43 2.07 -26.47
N THR A 878 9.31 2.73 -26.10
CA THR A 878 8.67 2.58 -24.79
C THR A 878 7.85 1.31 -24.70
N ILE A 879 8.30 0.34 -23.94
CA ILE A 879 7.50 -0.83 -23.57
C ILE A 879 6.71 -0.49 -22.29
N GLY A 880 5.45 -0.93 -22.18
CA GLY A 880 4.57 -0.60 -21.06
C GLY A 880 5.00 -1.20 -19.70
N THR A 881 4.33 -0.75 -18.64
CA THR A 881 4.65 -0.88 -17.19
C THR A 881 4.82 -2.29 -16.63
N GLY A 882 4.60 -3.35 -17.41
CA GLY A 882 4.85 -4.74 -17.04
C GLY A 882 3.90 -5.24 -15.93
N LEU A 883 2.71 -5.69 -16.33
CA LEU A 883 1.70 -6.25 -15.43
C LEU A 883 1.99 -7.73 -15.15
N LEU A 884 2.10 -8.10 -13.87
CA LEU A 884 2.20 -9.49 -13.43
C LEU A 884 0.81 -10.01 -13.08
N LYS A 885 0.44 -11.17 -13.64
CA LYS A 885 -0.90 -11.77 -13.46
C LYS A 885 -0.79 -13.26 -13.21
N SER A 886 -1.44 -13.77 -12.16
CA SER A 886 -1.58 -15.22 -11.96
C SER A 886 -2.65 -15.79 -12.89
N VAL A 887 -2.35 -16.91 -13.55
CA VAL A 887 -3.25 -17.56 -14.50
C VAL A 887 -3.40 -19.05 -14.20
N ASN A 888 -4.62 -19.54 -14.39
CA ASN A 888 -4.94 -20.96 -14.35
C ASN A 888 -4.44 -21.66 -15.62
N ALA A 889 -4.54 -22.99 -15.66
CA ALA A 889 -4.13 -23.81 -16.80
C ALA A 889 -4.86 -23.46 -18.12
N ASP A 890 -6.04 -22.84 -18.04
CA ASP A 890 -6.84 -22.38 -19.18
C ASP A 890 -6.56 -20.91 -19.56
N GLY A 891 -5.64 -20.23 -18.85
CA GLY A 891 -5.28 -18.83 -19.07
C GLY A 891 -6.21 -17.82 -18.40
N SER A 892 -7.27 -18.26 -17.72
CA SER A 892 -8.12 -17.37 -16.93
C SER A 892 -7.37 -16.82 -15.71
N TRP A 893 -7.75 -15.63 -15.25
CA TRP A 893 -7.17 -15.02 -14.06
C TRP A 893 -7.45 -15.87 -12.81
N GLU A 894 -6.39 -16.25 -12.10
CA GLU A 894 -6.49 -17.03 -10.87
C GLU A 894 -6.79 -16.17 -9.64
N GLY A 895 -6.45 -14.87 -9.66
CA GLY A 895 -6.88 -13.91 -8.65
C GLY A 895 -5.87 -13.62 -7.54
N THR A 896 -4.81 -14.42 -7.39
CA THR A 896 -3.80 -14.23 -6.35
C THR A 896 -2.80 -13.14 -6.69
N VAL A 897 -2.21 -13.13 -7.89
CA VAL A 897 -1.21 -12.13 -8.32
C VAL A 897 -1.82 -11.21 -9.37
N TYR A 898 -1.79 -9.91 -9.11
CA TYR A 898 -2.22 -8.87 -10.05
C TYR A 898 -1.62 -7.52 -9.62
N LEU A 899 -0.39 -7.24 -10.06
CA LEU A 899 0.33 -6.00 -9.74
C LEU A 899 1.15 -5.49 -10.92
N ALA A 900 1.37 -4.18 -11.01
CA ALA A 900 2.46 -3.63 -11.82
C ALA A 900 3.58 -3.16 -10.87
N PRO A 901 4.73 -3.86 -10.83
CA PRO A 901 5.81 -3.52 -9.91
C PRO A 901 6.34 -2.10 -10.02
N PHE A 902 6.25 -1.45 -11.18
CA PHE A 902 6.74 -0.09 -11.43
C PHE A 902 5.65 0.79 -12.07
N HIS A 903 4.74 1.29 -11.23
CA HIS A 903 3.69 2.26 -11.61
C HIS A 903 4.22 3.67 -11.81
N ALA A 904 4.67 4.30 -10.71
CA ALA A 904 5.12 5.67 -10.71
C ALA A 904 6.52 5.84 -11.30
N ASP A 905 6.75 7.03 -11.85
CA ASP A 905 8.09 7.48 -12.23
C ASP A 905 9.01 7.50 -10.99
N VAL A 906 10.28 7.18 -11.20
CA VAL A 906 11.29 7.18 -10.14
C VAL A 906 12.48 8.01 -10.61
N GLU A 907 12.62 9.19 -10.02
CA GLU A 907 13.80 10.01 -10.20
C GLU A 907 14.91 9.58 -9.23
N VAL A 908 16.11 9.35 -9.76
CA VAL A 908 17.29 9.05 -8.94
C VAL A 908 18.24 10.23 -9.02
N ALA A 909 18.37 10.94 -7.90
CA ALA A 909 19.30 12.06 -7.75
C ALA A 909 20.50 11.68 -6.88
N ASN A 910 21.71 12.03 -7.34
CA ASN A 910 22.91 11.93 -6.50
C ASN A 910 22.97 13.13 -5.56
N ILE A 911 22.75 12.89 -4.27
CA ILE A 911 22.79 13.95 -3.26
C ILE A 911 24.22 14.13 -2.75
N LYS A 912 24.74 15.36 -2.87
CA LYS A 912 26.08 15.69 -2.36
C LYS A 912 26.09 15.66 -0.84
N MET A 913 27.03 14.93 -0.25
CA MET A 913 27.29 14.94 1.19
C MET A 913 28.54 15.78 1.50
N ASN A 914 28.43 16.70 2.46
CA ASN A 914 29.55 17.48 2.98
C ASN A 914 29.85 17.05 4.41
N GLY A 915 31.13 17.01 4.79
CA GLY A 915 31.55 16.75 6.17
C GLY A 915 32.62 15.67 6.30
N SER A 916 32.73 15.11 7.51
CA SER A 916 33.75 14.13 7.89
C SER A 916 33.24 13.28 9.06
N VAL A 917 33.91 12.16 9.35
CA VAL A 917 33.60 11.33 10.53
C VAL A 917 33.65 12.15 11.84
N ALA A 918 34.53 13.15 11.93
CA ALA A 918 34.67 14.00 13.12
C ALA A 918 33.56 15.07 13.25
N SER A 919 33.12 15.65 12.13
CA SER A 919 32.13 16.73 12.09
C SER A 919 30.69 16.25 11.85
N GLY A 920 30.51 14.97 11.53
CA GLY A 920 29.30 14.46 10.91
C GLY A 920 29.23 14.78 9.41
N PHE A 921 28.28 14.15 8.73
CA PHE A 921 27.94 14.40 7.34
C PHE A 921 26.58 15.11 7.26
N THR A 922 26.44 16.01 6.28
CA THR A 922 25.20 16.73 5.99
C THR A 922 25.00 16.73 4.48
N SER A 923 23.80 16.38 4.03
CA SER A 923 23.43 16.46 2.62
C SER A 923 23.31 17.91 2.17
N ALA A 924 23.38 18.13 0.86
CA ALA A 924 22.74 19.29 0.26
C ALA A 924 21.21 19.23 0.47
N ASP A 925 20.56 20.38 0.34
CA ASP A 925 19.10 20.46 0.36
C ASP A 925 18.52 19.68 -0.83
N ILE A 926 17.37 19.05 -0.61
CA ILE A 926 16.60 18.36 -1.64
C ILE A 926 15.45 19.29 -2.00
N ASP A 927 15.53 19.91 -3.17
CA ASP A 927 14.54 20.86 -3.67
C ASP A 927 13.57 20.19 -4.66
N GLY A 928 12.44 20.85 -4.93
CA GLY A 928 11.51 20.47 -6.01
C GLY A 928 10.50 19.38 -5.65
N LEU A 929 10.46 18.96 -4.39
CA LEU A 929 9.49 17.99 -3.88
C LEU A 929 8.06 18.51 -4.04
N GLN A 930 7.20 17.69 -4.64
CA GLN A 930 5.77 17.92 -4.76
C GLN A 930 5.01 17.22 -3.64
N CYS A 931 3.74 17.59 -3.50
CA CYS A 931 2.91 17.01 -2.46
C CYS A 931 2.56 15.55 -2.82
N GLY A 932 3.06 14.60 -2.03
CA GLY A 932 2.88 13.16 -2.28
C GLY A 932 4.17 12.44 -2.63
N ASP A 933 5.26 13.18 -2.90
CA ASP A 933 6.57 12.59 -3.11
C ASP A 933 7.03 11.85 -1.86
N GLN A 934 7.62 10.68 -2.07
CA GLN A 934 8.24 9.88 -1.01
C GLN A 934 9.75 9.88 -1.25
N ILE A 935 10.51 10.26 -0.21
CA ILE A 935 11.97 10.22 -0.25
C ILE A 935 12.43 8.96 0.47
N GLU A 936 13.20 8.15 -0.23
CA GLU A 936 13.92 7.03 0.35
C GLU A 936 15.42 7.30 0.34
N LEU A 937 16.05 7.14 1.50
CA LEU A 937 17.49 7.36 1.69
C LEU A 937 18.14 6.08 2.19
N THR A 938 19.05 5.55 1.37
CA THR A 938 19.82 4.34 1.69
C THR A 938 21.30 4.68 1.79
N PHE A 939 21.95 4.26 2.88
CA PHE A 939 23.39 4.43 3.08
C PHE A 939 23.99 3.18 3.72
N ILE A 940 25.27 2.92 3.42
CA ILE A 940 26.05 1.82 4.01
C ILE A 940 27.08 2.45 4.95
N ALA A 941 27.17 1.94 6.17
CA ALA A 941 28.16 2.39 7.15
C ALA A 941 28.87 1.19 7.77
N SER A 942 30.18 1.32 7.99
CA SER A 942 31.00 0.36 8.73
C SER A 942 31.80 1.08 9.81
N TYR A 943 32.07 0.38 10.91
CA TYR A 943 32.84 0.91 12.03
C TYR A 943 33.78 -0.16 12.58
N SER A 944 35.04 0.20 12.77
CA SER A 944 36.08 -0.65 13.37
C SER A 944 36.45 -0.12 14.75
N GLY A 945 35.84 -0.66 15.81
CA GLY A 945 36.11 -0.32 17.21
C GLY A 945 35.13 -1.02 18.16
N GLU A 946 35.35 -0.93 19.48
CA GLU A 946 34.52 -1.65 20.48
C GLU A 946 33.08 -1.10 20.65
N GLY A 947 32.78 0.06 20.05
CA GLY A 947 31.42 0.61 20.00
C GLY A 947 31.33 1.86 19.13
N GLY A 948 30.37 1.89 18.20
CA GLY A 948 30.10 3.00 17.31
C GLY A 948 28.61 3.31 17.28
N ARG A 949 28.24 4.60 17.27
CA ARG A 949 26.85 5.04 17.14
C ARG A 949 26.72 5.92 15.90
N VAL A 950 25.80 5.57 15.02
CA VAL A 950 25.36 6.44 13.93
C VAL A 950 24.12 7.19 14.40
N ARG A 951 24.07 8.51 14.17
CA ARG A 951 22.90 9.35 14.40
C ARG A 951 22.51 10.01 13.09
N ILE A 952 21.29 9.78 12.67
CA ILE A 952 20.70 10.41 11.49
C ILE A 952 19.70 11.43 11.99
N ARG A 953 19.67 12.59 11.35
CA ARG A 953 18.67 13.63 11.59
C ARG A 953 18.18 14.11 10.24
N ALA A 954 16.87 14.07 10.03
CA ALA A 954 16.22 14.70 8.90
C ALA A 954 15.63 16.04 9.40
N TYR A 955 15.81 17.08 8.62
CA TYR A 955 15.24 18.40 8.88
C TYR A 955 14.37 18.78 7.70
N ASN A 956 13.15 19.21 7.96
CA ASN A 956 12.30 19.86 6.97
C ASN A 956 12.50 21.38 7.13
N GLY A 957 12.96 22.05 6.07
CA GLY A 957 13.41 23.46 6.09
C GLY A 957 12.27 24.45 5.86
#